data_AF-A0A817GY76-F1
#
_entry.id   AF-A0A817GY76-F1
#
_cell.length_a   1.000
_cell.length_b   1.000
_cell.length_c   1.000
_cell.angle_alpha   90.00
_cell.angle_beta   90.00
_cell.angle_gamma   90.00
#
_symmetry.space_group_name_H-M   'P 1'
#
loop_
_entity.id
_entity.type
_entity.pdbx_description
1 polymer ?
#
loop_
_entity_poly.entity_id
_entity_poly.type
_entity_poly.pdbx_seq_one_letter_code
_entity_poly.pdbx_strand_id
1 'polypeptide(L)'
;MQNNIQRRTDNQRTVRVDRMGTNVYSSKDNKSMHKTLNGEFILYQMLLEQISKRKKELIFHQNSLTEYFKPENSNDQQVMKEFDKEYTPDKAIHWYTRETCIYKILNKALRAQCIDDIIPFGSFIRDLTKQLDDEHTLFIKQLKTPIIKVYRGQHISKDEVNRLKSGIKGLISINSFLSTSTNRNKAIEFATGPPPSTNDLTSILFEIDVNINYLAKPYADIRRISAFPEEEEILFTVGSIFRIDNVSHDDKLNLWMANLILCSFDDADIKDFLSSLKKELNDQNEFVSIGNYFIHMLKYDLAEEHFKKILNQNLIEKDIDFAYCYYGLAQANIKHEYYDLAISNINKALSYLLNNSSLKNHSLVSSCYNDLGSIYAEQSNYQLALQYLDKALSTDDTNNVSKIFASLSNVHFKMSHYHIALEYIKKSLEYQIESEYPAIANTYSNMGKIYIAMNESEKASTVFDKAIEYQLKDLPDTHPDVSYTYNEIGLMFLDKNNYEKALEYMELALHLQSESVPNNHPDFAITYRNIANIYMKKGDLDKALTYYQKVLDNQLKTLPPNTPSVVETYQAIENIYRKKDDYEQVSIYSQKILDSQLERKKLGDKSINSGACFSEALANLYEIDDGKLDPNQLVEHLPATLKIGRSDASLLLSHLESIEIRLVQQTSRGLFKYVDQPSIEKALNRIGTSIVDVAFNEPKRRPEPLLIAEACLNILSYLFYDAPKSLRIPKPSQSQKCLLLGYGAIGQAIGHALMHGGDLDIFSKGSIKVWDQDASRRQLA
;
A
#
# COMPACT_ATOMS: atom_id res chain seq x y z
N MET A 1 10.62 -52.02 -15.26
CA MET A 1 11.21 -50.92 -16.05
C MET A 1 10.17 -50.15 -16.87
N GLN A 2 9.26 -50.80 -17.61
CA GLN A 2 8.17 -50.10 -18.34
C GLN A 2 7.24 -49.26 -17.44
N ASN A 3 6.89 -49.72 -16.23
CA ASN A 3 6.07 -48.94 -15.27
C ASN A 3 6.76 -47.69 -14.69
N ASN A 4 8.11 -47.60 -14.74
CA ASN A 4 8.84 -46.41 -14.30
C ASN A 4 9.04 -45.39 -15.45
N ILE A 5 8.95 -45.84 -16.70
CA ILE A 5 8.97 -44.97 -17.89
C ILE A 5 7.59 -44.32 -18.09
N GLN A 6 6.51 -45.07 -17.83
CA GLN A 6 5.15 -44.51 -17.84
C GLN A 6 4.95 -43.48 -16.72
N ARG A 7 5.39 -43.77 -15.48
CA ARG A 7 5.34 -42.78 -14.39
C ARG A 7 6.22 -41.54 -14.61
N ARG A 8 7.34 -41.67 -15.35
CA ARG A 8 8.17 -40.53 -15.75
C ARG A 8 7.51 -39.68 -16.83
N THR A 9 6.86 -40.30 -17.81
CA THR A 9 6.10 -39.57 -18.85
C THR A 9 4.83 -38.92 -18.29
N ASP A 10 4.17 -39.53 -17.30
CA ASP A 10 3.00 -38.95 -16.62
C ASP A 10 3.38 -37.80 -15.66
N ASN A 11 4.52 -37.89 -14.96
CA ASN A 11 5.05 -36.78 -14.16
C ASN A 11 5.61 -35.63 -15.03
N GLN A 12 6.23 -35.92 -16.18
CA GLN A 12 6.68 -34.91 -17.14
C GLN A 12 5.51 -34.17 -17.82
N ARG A 13 4.37 -34.85 -18.01
CA ARG A 13 3.16 -34.27 -18.62
C ARG A 13 2.34 -33.42 -17.66
N THR A 14 2.27 -33.78 -16.38
CA THR A 14 1.53 -33.02 -15.36
C THR A 14 2.24 -31.72 -14.94
N VAL A 15 3.54 -31.62 -15.15
CA VAL A 15 4.37 -30.45 -14.77
C VAL A 15 4.34 -29.29 -15.79
N ARG A 16 3.94 -29.55 -17.04
CA ARG A 16 3.95 -28.56 -18.14
C ARG A 16 2.62 -27.83 -18.35
N VAL A 17 1.63 -27.97 -17.46
CA VAL A 17 0.24 -27.53 -17.70
C VAL A 17 -0.26 -26.50 -16.69
N ASP A 18 0.49 -25.40 -16.62
CA ASP A 18 -0.06 -24.15 -16.13
C ASP A 18 -0.35 -23.24 -17.34
N ARG A 19 -1.50 -22.55 -17.33
CA ARG A 19 -1.99 -21.61 -18.37
C ARG A 19 -0.86 -20.90 -19.09
N MET A 20 -0.94 -20.74 -20.43
CA MET A 20 0.16 -20.25 -21.26
C MET A 20 0.66 -18.84 -20.87
N GLY A 21 -0.14 -18.06 -20.14
CA GLY A 21 0.20 -16.70 -19.78
C GLY A 21 0.32 -15.85 -21.05
N THR A 22 -0.71 -15.86 -21.88
CA THR A 22 -0.73 -15.18 -23.17
C THR A 22 -1.57 -13.93 -23.14
N ASN A 23 -1.03 -12.85 -23.69
CA ASN A 23 -1.77 -11.64 -23.98
C ASN A 23 -2.00 -11.54 -25.49
N VAL A 24 -3.26 -11.63 -25.91
CA VAL A 24 -3.69 -11.50 -27.31
C VAL A 24 -4.25 -10.09 -27.52
N TYR A 25 -3.73 -9.40 -28.52
CA TYR A 25 -4.05 -8.03 -28.90
C TYR A 25 -4.67 -8.03 -30.30
N SER A 26 -5.93 -7.65 -30.45
CA SER A 26 -6.59 -7.64 -31.76
C SER A 26 -6.27 -6.37 -32.57
N SER A 27 -6.00 -6.52 -33.87
CA SER A 27 -5.75 -5.39 -34.77
C SER A 27 -7.01 -4.66 -35.27
N LYS A 28 -8.21 -5.06 -34.80
CA LYS A 28 -9.49 -4.55 -35.36
C LYS A 28 -9.82 -3.11 -34.99
N ASP A 29 -9.03 -2.49 -34.14
CA ASP A 29 -9.00 -1.04 -33.98
C ASP A 29 -7.53 -0.65 -33.78
N ASN A 30 -6.89 -0.05 -34.78
CA ASN A 30 -5.53 0.50 -34.64
C ASN A 30 -5.44 1.58 -33.56
N LYS A 31 -6.58 2.14 -33.12
CA LYS A 31 -6.68 2.99 -31.93
C LYS A 31 -6.78 2.20 -30.61
N SER A 32 -7.00 0.88 -30.63
CA SER A 32 -7.23 0.04 -29.45
C SER A 32 -6.02 -0.76 -28.98
N MET A 33 -4.96 -0.90 -29.77
CA MET A 33 -3.76 -1.61 -29.28
C MET A 33 -3.17 -0.86 -28.07
N HIS A 34 -3.17 0.47 -28.12
CA HIS A 34 -2.90 1.34 -26.97
C HIS A 34 -3.94 1.22 -25.83
N LYS A 35 -5.19 0.82 -26.14
CA LYS A 35 -6.32 0.75 -25.19
C LYS A 35 -6.48 -0.60 -24.48
N THR A 36 -5.81 -1.66 -24.95
CA THR A 36 -5.87 -3.02 -24.37
C THR A 36 -4.57 -3.46 -23.71
N LEU A 37 -3.47 -2.73 -23.91
CA LEU A 37 -2.27 -2.90 -23.11
C LEU A 37 -2.53 -2.31 -21.73
N ASN A 38 -2.94 -3.16 -20.79
CA ASN A 38 -2.98 -2.80 -19.38
C ASN A 38 -1.60 -2.22 -19.00
N GLY A 39 -1.55 -1.01 -18.40
CA GLY A 39 -0.28 -0.35 -18.04
C GLY A 39 0.65 -1.25 -17.21
N GLU A 40 0.07 -2.16 -16.43
CA GLU A 40 0.80 -3.22 -15.71
C GLU A 40 1.63 -4.13 -16.62
N PHE A 41 1.14 -4.51 -17.81
CA PHE A 41 1.91 -5.34 -18.74
C PHE A 41 3.11 -4.59 -19.29
N ILE A 42 2.94 -3.31 -19.61
CA ILE A 42 4.01 -2.45 -20.11
C ILE A 42 5.11 -2.35 -19.05
N LEU A 43 4.72 -1.98 -17.83
CA LEU A 43 5.61 -1.90 -16.66
C LEU A 43 6.30 -3.23 -16.37
N TYR A 44 5.59 -4.35 -16.52
CA TYR A 44 6.13 -5.69 -16.34
C TYR A 44 7.23 -6.01 -17.37
N GLN A 45 6.98 -5.72 -18.66
CA GLN A 45 7.99 -5.94 -19.70
C GLN A 45 9.21 -5.04 -19.47
N MET A 46 9.01 -3.78 -19.05
CA MET A 46 10.09 -2.87 -18.69
C MET A 46 10.91 -3.43 -17.53
N LEU A 47 10.26 -3.90 -16.47
CA LEU A 47 10.92 -4.49 -15.31
C LEU A 47 11.79 -5.69 -15.72
N LEU A 48 11.24 -6.62 -16.50
CA LEU A 48 11.99 -7.79 -16.98
C LEU A 48 13.17 -7.41 -17.86
N GLU A 49 13.00 -6.41 -18.74
CA GLU A 49 14.08 -5.91 -19.58
C GLU A 49 15.21 -5.33 -18.74
N GLN A 50 14.89 -4.57 -17.69
CA GLN A 50 15.89 -4.04 -16.76
C GLN A 50 16.56 -5.14 -15.93
N ILE A 51 15.79 -6.13 -15.43
CA ILE A 51 16.34 -7.31 -14.75
C ILE A 51 17.37 -8.03 -15.64
N SER A 52 17.05 -8.17 -16.94
CA SER A 52 17.87 -8.91 -17.90
C SER A 52 19.15 -8.20 -18.31
N LYS A 53 19.17 -6.85 -18.33
CA LYS A 53 20.32 -6.05 -18.78
C LYS A 53 21.35 -5.73 -17.69
N ARG A 54 20.99 -5.85 -16.41
CA ARG A 54 21.81 -5.34 -15.30
C ARG A 54 23.16 -6.03 -15.15
N LYS A 55 24.23 -5.22 -15.19
CA LYS A 55 25.62 -5.66 -14.93
C LYS A 55 25.94 -5.92 -13.46
N LYS A 56 25.14 -5.42 -12.50
CA LYS A 56 25.35 -5.55 -11.04
C LYS A 56 24.05 -5.90 -10.28
N GLU A 57 24.21 -6.68 -9.22
CA GLU A 57 23.17 -7.36 -8.40
C GLU A 57 22.39 -6.45 -7.45
N LEU A 58 21.76 -5.39 -7.97
CA LEU A 58 21.13 -4.42 -7.07
C LEU A 58 19.82 -4.89 -6.43
N ILE A 59 19.08 -5.85 -6.99
CA ILE A 59 17.74 -6.20 -6.48
C ILE A 59 17.71 -7.53 -5.76
N PHE A 60 18.61 -8.44 -6.06
CA PHE A 60 18.42 -9.82 -5.63
C PHE A 60 18.91 -9.98 -4.20
N HIS A 61 18.03 -10.48 -3.33
CA HIS A 61 18.38 -10.85 -1.97
C HIS A 61 19.64 -11.73 -2.04
N GLN A 62 20.59 -11.48 -1.15
CA GLN A 62 21.74 -12.37 -0.96
C GLN A 62 21.33 -13.72 -0.36
N ASN A 63 20.05 -13.89 -0.05
CA ASN A 63 19.48 -15.11 0.48
C ASN A 63 19.36 -16.13 -0.65
N SER A 64 19.72 -17.37 -0.31
CA SER A 64 19.61 -18.52 -1.19
C SER A 64 18.15 -18.72 -1.66
N LEU A 65 17.90 -19.28 -2.86
CA LEU A 65 16.53 -19.55 -3.31
C LEU A 65 15.81 -20.51 -2.34
N THR A 66 16.57 -21.38 -1.66
CA THR A 66 16.08 -22.25 -0.60
C THR A 66 15.44 -21.46 0.56
N GLU A 67 16.05 -20.37 1.00
CA GLU A 67 15.55 -19.57 2.11
C GLU A 67 14.27 -18.80 1.77
N TYR A 68 14.14 -18.38 0.51
CA TYR A 68 12.98 -17.62 0.04
C TYR A 68 11.75 -18.52 -0.12
N PHE A 69 11.84 -19.57 -0.95
CA PHE A 69 10.67 -20.36 -1.33
C PHE A 69 10.26 -21.42 -0.29
N LYS A 70 11.14 -21.76 0.66
CA LYS A 70 10.90 -22.75 1.74
C LYS A 70 10.00 -23.91 1.31
N PRO A 71 10.37 -24.67 0.25
CA PRO A 71 9.48 -25.67 -0.31
C PRO A 71 9.08 -26.72 0.73
N GLU A 72 7.81 -27.12 0.75
CA GLU A 72 7.29 -28.04 1.76
C GLU A 72 7.76 -29.49 1.56
N ASN A 73 8.00 -29.89 0.30
CA ASN A 73 8.45 -31.23 -0.05
C ASN A 73 9.97 -31.38 0.09
N SER A 74 10.42 -32.46 0.75
CA SER A 74 11.85 -32.80 0.92
C SER A 74 12.63 -32.88 -0.40
N ASN A 75 12.00 -33.32 -1.50
CA ASN A 75 12.66 -33.39 -2.80
C ASN A 75 12.96 -31.99 -3.36
N ASP A 76 12.00 -31.07 -3.27
CA ASP A 76 12.16 -29.70 -3.75
C ASP A 76 13.15 -28.92 -2.88
N GLN A 77 13.18 -29.18 -1.56
CA GLN A 77 14.22 -28.64 -0.67
C GLN A 77 15.62 -29.10 -1.06
N GLN A 78 15.78 -30.38 -1.42
CA GLN A 78 17.06 -30.92 -1.85
C GLN A 78 17.52 -30.27 -3.17
N VAL A 79 16.60 -30.13 -4.13
CA VAL A 79 16.88 -29.51 -5.43
C VAL A 79 17.28 -28.05 -5.29
N MET A 80 16.60 -27.27 -4.43
CA MET A 80 16.99 -25.88 -4.18
C MET A 80 18.37 -25.77 -3.52
N LYS A 81 18.68 -26.63 -2.54
CA LYS A 81 20.02 -26.67 -1.93
C LYS A 81 21.12 -27.06 -2.91
N GLU A 82 20.81 -27.98 -3.83
CA GLU A 82 21.73 -28.37 -4.91
C GLU A 82 21.97 -27.19 -5.86
N PHE A 83 20.91 -26.47 -6.25
CA PHE A 83 21.02 -25.27 -7.06
C PHE A 83 21.87 -24.20 -6.37
N ASP A 84 21.58 -23.86 -5.12
CA ASP A 84 22.31 -22.84 -4.37
C ASP A 84 23.81 -23.18 -4.20
N LYS A 85 24.17 -24.46 -4.26
CA LYS A 85 25.56 -24.93 -4.14
C LYS A 85 26.28 -25.07 -5.48
N GLU A 86 25.59 -25.52 -6.52
CA GLU A 86 26.21 -25.97 -7.79
C GLU A 86 25.92 -25.06 -8.99
N TYR A 87 25.03 -24.08 -8.83
CA TYR A 87 24.68 -23.12 -9.87
C TYR A 87 25.88 -22.24 -10.25
N THR A 88 26.07 -22.08 -11.55
CA THR A 88 26.98 -21.11 -12.15
C THR A 88 26.28 -20.43 -13.34
N PRO A 89 26.58 -19.16 -13.66
CA PRO A 89 25.89 -18.41 -14.73
C PRO A 89 25.90 -19.10 -16.11
N ASP A 90 26.94 -19.86 -16.43
CA ASP A 90 27.09 -20.65 -17.66
C ASP A 90 26.20 -21.91 -17.71
N LYS A 91 25.54 -22.26 -16.61
CA LYS A 91 24.61 -23.40 -16.53
C LYS A 91 23.15 -22.97 -16.43
N ALA A 92 22.83 -21.71 -16.68
CA ALA A 92 21.48 -21.18 -16.51
C ALA A 92 20.44 -21.94 -17.36
N ILE A 93 20.71 -22.17 -18.65
CA ILE A 93 19.84 -22.94 -19.54
C ILE A 93 19.72 -24.40 -19.09
N HIS A 94 20.82 -25.02 -18.64
CA HIS A 94 20.80 -26.39 -18.12
C HIS A 94 19.86 -26.51 -16.92
N TRP A 95 19.98 -25.61 -15.93
CA TRP A 95 19.11 -25.59 -14.75
C TRP A 95 17.66 -25.25 -15.09
N TYR A 96 17.45 -24.33 -16.02
CA TYR A 96 16.10 -23.96 -16.46
C TYR A 96 15.39 -25.14 -17.13
N THR A 97 16.09 -25.89 -17.98
CA THR A 97 15.51 -27.02 -18.71
C THR A 97 15.42 -28.30 -17.88
N ARG A 98 16.12 -28.40 -16.75
CA ARG A 98 16.07 -29.56 -15.85
C ARG A 98 14.70 -29.66 -15.17
N GLU A 99 14.18 -30.88 -15.07
CA GLU A 99 12.89 -31.18 -14.42
C GLU A 99 12.98 -30.97 -12.89
N THR A 100 12.84 -29.71 -12.47
CA THR A 100 13.04 -29.24 -11.09
C THR A 100 11.90 -28.32 -10.67
N CYS A 101 11.79 -28.07 -9.36
CA CYS A 101 10.89 -27.04 -8.83
C CYS A 101 11.22 -25.63 -9.35
N ILE A 102 12.48 -25.36 -9.71
CA ILE A 102 12.93 -24.05 -10.22
C ILE A 102 12.20 -23.67 -11.50
N TYR A 103 12.17 -24.58 -12.50
CA TYR A 103 11.42 -24.37 -13.73
C TYR A 103 9.95 -24.08 -13.45
N LYS A 104 9.33 -24.84 -12.53
CA LYS A 104 7.89 -24.71 -12.21
C LYS A 104 7.59 -23.35 -11.58
N ILE A 105 8.34 -22.98 -10.54
CA ILE A 105 8.12 -21.74 -9.79
C ILE A 105 8.37 -20.55 -10.72
N LEU A 106 9.50 -20.52 -11.43
CA LEU A 106 9.83 -19.40 -12.31
C LEU A 106 8.78 -19.24 -13.42
N ASN A 107 8.40 -20.31 -14.12
CA ASN A 107 7.42 -20.18 -15.20
C ASN A 107 6.03 -19.84 -14.68
N LYS A 108 5.62 -20.36 -13.52
CA LYS A 108 4.36 -19.96 -12.88
C LYS A 108 4.39 -18.47 -12.55
N ALA A 109 5.48 -17.99 -11.96
CA ALA A 109 5.67 -16.60 -11.60
C ALA A 109 5.65 -15.69 -12.83
N LEU A 110 6.39 -16.04 -13.90
CA LEU A 110 6.41 -15.28 -15.14
C LEU A 110 5.02 -15.21 -15.81
N ARG A 111 4.31 -16.34 -15.90
CA ARG A 111 2.97 -16.41 -16.52
C ARG A 111 1.91 -15.68 -15.72
N ALA A 112 1.98 -15.75 -14.39
CA ALA A 112 1.11 -15.00 -13.48
C ALA A 112 1.56 -13.55 -13.27
N GLN A 113 2.69 -13.15 -13.86
CA GLN A 113 3.33 -11.85 -13.64
C GLN A 113 3.55 -11.54 -12.14
N CYS A 114 3.81 -12.57 -11.33
CA CYS A 114 4.02 -12.44 -9.90
C CYS A 114 5.42 -11.89 -9.62
N ILE A 115 5.50 -10.57 -9.42
CA ILE A 115 6.76 -9.84 -9.24
C ILE A 115 7.52 -10.32 -8.00
N ASP A 116 6.79 -10.61 -6.92
CA ASP A 116 7.38 -11.06 -5.65
C ASP A 116 8.14 -12.37 -5.84
N ASP A 117 7.63 -13.29 -6.66
CA ASP A 117 8.29 -14.55 -6.99
C ASP A 117 9.37 -14.39 -8.09
N ILE A 118 9.25 -13.41 -8.98
CA ILE A 118 10.22 -13.16 -10.08
C ILE A 118 11.50 -12.52 -9.55
N ILE A 119 11.38 -11.56 -8.62
CA ILE A 119 12.51 -10.82 -8.08
C ILE A 119 13.60 -11.77 -7.55
N PRO A 120 13.32 -12.77 -6.69
CA PRO A 120 14.32 -13.74 -6.24
C PRO A 120 15.07 -14.44 -7.36
N PHE A 121 14.40 -14.68 -8.50
CA PHE A 121 15.01 -15.31 -9.68
C PHE A 121 15.78 -14.35 -10.59
N GLY A 122 15.83 -13.05 -10.33
CA GLY A 122 16.28 -12.12 -11.35
C GLY A 122 17.75 -12.25 -11.76
N SER A 123 18.65 -12.72 -10.88
CA SER A 123 20.03 -13.09 -11.28
C SER A 123 20.04 -14.28 -12.24
N PHE A 124 19.24 -15.30 -11.94
CA PHE A 124 19.05 -16.47 -12.79
C PHE A 124 18.41 -16.10 -14.14
N ILE A 125 17.39 -15.23 -14.16
CA ILE A 125 16.75 -14.72 -15.39
C ILE A 125 17.74 -13.96 -16.26
N ARG A 126 18.58 -13.10 -15.64
CA ARG A 126 19.64 -12.37 -16.34
C ARG A 126 20.64 -13.32 -16.99
N ASP A 127 21.17 -14.26 -16.21
CA ASP A 127 22.16 -15.22 -16.70
C ASP A 127 21.57 -16.12 -17.80
N LEU A 128 20.33 -16.55 -17.63
CA LEU A 128 19.56 -17.31 -18.63
C LEU A 128 19.38 -16.53 -19.93
N THR A 129 19.00 -15.25 -19.84
CA THR A 129 18.82 -14.37 -21.00
C THR A 129 20.13 -14.11 -21.70
N LYS A 130 21.21 -13.88 -20.95
CA LYS A 130 22.55 -13.64 -21.50
C LYS A 130 23.07 -14.88 -22.22
N GLN A 131 22.96 -16.06 -21.59
CA GLN A 131 23.38 -17.31 -22.21
C GLN A 131 22.59 -17.57 -23.51
N LEU A 132 21.29 -17.26 -23.51
CA LEU A 132 20.45 -17.41 -24.70
C LEU A 132 20.84 -16.43 -25.83
N ASP A 133 21.24 -15.20 -25.49
CA ASP A 133 21.73 -14.21 -26.45
C ASP A 133 23.06 -14.61 -27.10
N ASP A 134 23.99 -15.16 -26.30
CA ASP A 134 25.25 -15.72 -26.77
C ASP A 134 25.00 -16.89 -27.75
N GLU A 135 24.10 -17.81 -27.40
CA GLU A 135 23.71 -18.94 -28.27
C GLU A 135 22.93 -18.49 -29.50
N HIS A 136 22.07 -17.48 -29.40
CA HIS A 136 21.33 -16.91 -30.53
C HIS A 136 22.29 -16.41 -31.62
N THR A 137 23.33 -15.67 -31.20
CA THR A 137 24.37 -15.16 -32.10
C THR A 137 25.11 -16.29 -32.82
N LEU A 138 25.38 -17.40 -32.14
CA LEU A 138 26.01 -18.58 -32.74
C LEU A 138 25.05 -19.32 -33.67
N PHE A 139 23.79 -19.47 -33.27
CA PHE A 139 22.76 -20.18 -34.01
C PHE A 139 22.46 -19.52 -35.35
N ILE A 140 22.24 -18.20 -35.37
CA ILE A 140 21.98 -17.45 -36.62
C ILE A 140 23.14 -17.62 -37.61
N LYS A 141 24.40 -17.58 -37.15
CA LYS A 141 25.57 -17.74 -38.02
C LYS A 141 25.66 -19.12 -38.67
N GLN A 142 25.07 -20.15 -38.06
CA GLN A 142 25.13 -21.53 -38.54
C GLN A 142 23.98 -21.88 -39.50
N LEU A 143 22.90 -21.11 -39.50
CA LEU A 143 21.72 -21.38 -40.32
C LEU A 143 21.97 -21.06 -41.79
N LYS A 144 21.62 -22.01 -42.66
CA LYS A 144 21.75 -21.87 -44.12
C LYS A 144 20.50 -21.29 -44.76
N THR A 145 19.35 -21.42 -44.12
CA THR A 145 18.05 -20.95 -44.61
C THR A 145 17.55 -19.82 -43.72
N PRO A 146 16.95 -18.76 -44.30
CA PRO A 146 16.52 -17.59 -43.54
C PRO A 146 15.24 -17.82 -42.73
N ILE A 147 14.52 -18.91 -42.98
CA ILE A 147 13.27 -19.25 -42.32
C ILE A 147 13.42 -20.60 -41.65
N ILE A 148 13.03 -20.67 -40.37
CA ILE A 148 12.86 -21.91 -39.63
C ILE A 148 11.41 -21.99 -39.15
N LYS A 149 10.86 -23.21 -39.10
CA LYS A 149 9.54 -23.48 -38.54
C LYS A 149 9.72 -24.27 -37.25
N VAL A 150 9.07 -23.82 -36.19
CA VAL A 150 9.10 -24.47 -34.88
C VAL A 150 7.68 -24.71 -34.38
N TYR A 151 7.55 -25.66 -33.47
CA TYR A 151 6.26 -26.21 -33.06
C TYR A 151 6.17 -26.29 -31.54
N ARG A 152 4.99 -26.01 -31.00
CA ARG A 152 4.70 -26.21 -29.58
C ARG A 152 3.29 -26.73 -29.39
N GLY A 153 3.18 -27.91 -28.79
CA GLY A 153 1.90 -28.49 -28.41
C GLY A 153 1.64 -28.33 -26.92
N GLN A 154 0.42 -27.98 -26.56
CA GLN A 154 0.01 -27.84 -25.17
C GLN A 154 -1.52 -27.83 -25.01
N HIS A 155 -1.96 -27.79 -23.76
CA HIS A 155 -3.35 -27.56 -23.39
C HIS A 155 -3.55 -26.09 -22.99
N ILE A 156 -4.63 -25.48 -23.45
CA ILE A 156 -5.06 -24.11 -23.08
C ILE A 156 -6.57 -24.08 -22.77
N SER A 157 -7.05 -23.04 -22.11
CA SER A 157 -8.48 -22.88 -21.86
C SER A 157 -9.28 -22.60 -23.14
N LYS A 158 -10.57 -22.95 -23.15
CA LYS A 158 -11.47 -22.57 -24.25
C LYS A 158 -11.52 -21.07 -24.49
N ASP A 159 -11.44 -20.27 -23.43
CA ASP A 159 -11.41 -18.81 -23.52
C ASP A 159 -10.16 -18.31 -24.23
N GLU A 160 -8.97 -18.87 -23.94
CA GLU A 160 -7.74 -18.55 -24.66
C GLU A 160 -7.85 -18.91 -26.15
N VAL A 161 -8.45 -20.05 -26.50
CA VAL A 161 -8.73 -20.40 -27.91
C VAL A 161 -9.63 -19.36 -28.57
N ASN A 162 -10.69 -18.92 -27.88
CA ASN A 162 -11.61 -17.93 -28.40
C ASN A 162 -10.92 -16.56 -28.58
N ARG A 163 -10.05 -16.16 -27.64
CA ARG A 163 -9.22 -14.95 -27.76
C ARG A 163 -8.28 -15.02 -28.96
N LEU A 164 -7.66 -16.18 -29.21
CA LEU A 164 -6.82 -16.39 -30.40
C LEU A 164 -7.63 -16.22 -31.69
N LYS A 165 -8.84 -16.79 -31.75
CA LYS A 165 -9.74 -16.66 -32.92
C LYS A 165 -10.17 -15.23 -33.18
N SER A 166 -10.55 -14.48 -32.13
CA SER A 166 -10.93 -13.07 -32.27
C SER A 166 -9.72 -12.17 -32.58
N GLY A 167 -8.52 -12.61 -32.22
CA GLY A 167 -7.25 -11.88 -32.39
C GLY A 167 -6.48 -12.16 -33.68
N ILE A 168 -7.07 -12.81 -34.69
CA ILE A 168 -6.41 -13.04 -36.00
C ILE A 168 -5.93 -11.70 -36.59
N LYS A 169 -4.71 -11.70 -37.14
CA LYS A 169 -3.89 -10.55 -37.57
C LYS A 169 -3.39 -9.64 -36.45
N GLY A 170 -3.83 -9.86 -35.22
CA GLY A 170 -3.32 -9.24 -34.02
C GLY A 170 -1.99 -9.79 -33.52
N LEU A 171 -1.50 -9.23 -32.41
CA LEU A 171 -0.27 -9.66 -31.74
C LEU A 171 -0.58 -10.60 -30.57
N ILE A 172 0.36 -11.48 -30.27
CA ILE A 172 0.37 -12.30 -29.06
C ILE A 172 1.74 -12.24 -28.41
N SER A 173 1.78 -11.98 -27.11
CA SER A 173 2.99 -12.13 -26.31
C SER A 173 2.84 -13.32 -25.37
N ILE A 174 3.95 -14.05 -25.18
CA ILE A 174 4.03 -15.15 -24.22
C ILE A 174 4.91 -14.71 -23.05
N ASN A 175 4.31 -14.69 -21.86
CA ASN A 175 4.93 -14.17 -20.63
C ASN A 175 5.82 -15.22 -19.96
N SER A 176 6.58 -16.00 -20.71
CA SER A 176 7.57 -16.95 -20.19
C SER A 176 8.60 -17.27 -21.26
N PHE A 177 9.69 -17.95 -20.89
CA PHE A 177 10.60 -18.50 -21.90
C PHE A 177 9.85 -19.58 -22.69
N LEU A 178 9.76 -19.39 -24.01
CA LEU A 178 8.96 -20.25 -24.85
C LEU A 178 9.83 -21.40 -25.36
N SER A 179 9.63 -22.58 -24.79
CA SER A 179 10.22 -23.83 -25.30
C SER A 179 9.41 -24.32 -26.50
N THR A 180 10.08 -24.57 -27.61
CA THR A 180 9.50 -25.11 -28.85
C THR A 180 10.39 -26.21 -29.41
N SER A 181 9.90 -27.01 -30.36
CA SER A 181 10.68 -28.04 -31.04
C SER A 181 10.67 -27.83 -32.54
N THR A 182 11.76 -28.15 -33.22
CA THR A 182 11.75 -28.27 -34.70
C THR A 182 11.00 -29.52 -35.18
N ASN A 183 10.64 -30.44 -34.27
CA ASN A 183 9.93 -31.67 -34.57
C ASN A 183 8.41 -31.52 -34.33
N ARG A 184 7.64 -31.48 -35.42
CA ARG A 184 6.17 -31.36 -35.37
C ARG A 184 5.50 -32.51 -34.63
N ASN A 185 5.98 -33.74 -34.81
CA ASN A 185 5.34 -34.92 -34.21
C ASN A 185 5.52 -34.92 -32.69
N LYS A 186 6.71 -34.56 -32.19
CA LYS A 186 6.94 -34.38 -30.75
C LYS A 186 5.98 -33.34 -30.17
N ALA A 187 5.80 -32.21 -30.84
CA ALA A 187 4.84 -31.19 -30.40
C ALA A 187 3.40 -31.73 -30.36
N ILE A 188 2.97 -32.51 -31.36
CA ILE A 188 1.63 -33.13 -31.35
C ILE A 188 1.48 -34.12 -30.19
N GLU A 189 2.51 -34.93 -29.89
CA GLU A 189 2.50 -35.84 -28.73
C GLU A 189 2.32 -35.09 -27.40
N PHE A 190 2.85 -33.87 -27.29
CA PHE A 190 2.61 -33.01 -26.12
C PHE A 190 1.19 -32.44 -26.10
N ALA A 191 0.64 -32.04 -27.25
CA ALA A 191 -0.70 -31.47 -27.33
C ALA A 191 -1.81 -32.52 -27.08
N THR A 192 -1.57 -33.76 -27.51
CA THR A 192 -2.54 -34.87 -27.45
C THR A 192 -2.36 -35.78 -26.22
N GLY A 193 -1.38 -35.47 -25.36
CA GLY A 193 -1.21 -36.16 -24.07
C GLY A 193 -2.41 -35.97 -23.13
N PRO A 194 -2.55 -36.77 -22.07
CA PRO A 194 -3.64 -36.63 -21.11
C PRO A 194 -3.68 -35.23 -20.47
N PRO A 195 -4.85 -34.56 -20.43
CA PRO A 195 -4.98 -33.24 -19.83
C PRO A 195 -4.87 -33.33 -18.30
N PRO A 196 -4.22 -32.35 -17.64
CA PRO A 196 -4.12 -32.32 -16.17
C PRO A 196 -5.45 -31.90 -15.54
N SER A 197 -6.19 -32.93 -15.11
CA SER A 197 -7.21 -32.89 -14.05
C SER A 197 -8.27 -31.79 -14.08
N THR A 198 -8.55 -31.14 -15.22
CA THR A 198 -9.61 -30.12 -15.34
C THR A 198 -10.44 -30.31 -16.60
N ASN A 199 -11.77 -30.15 -16.47
CA ASN A 199 -12.77 -30.46 -17.51
C ASN A 199 -12.91 -29.40 -18.63
N ASP A 200 -12.04 -28.37 -18.68
CA ASP A 200 -12.21 -27.23 -19.62
C ASP A 200 -10.96 -26.85 -20.41
N LEU A 201 -9.98 -27.76 -20.49
CA LEU A 201 -8.79 -27.59 -21.31
C LEU A 201 -9.00 -28.13 -22.73
N THR A 202 -8.41 -27.44 -23.69
CA THR A 202 -8.44 -27.74 -25.11
C THR A 202 -7.02 -27.88 -25.63
N SER A 203 -6.77 -28.90 -26.42
CA SER A 203 -5.46 -29.19 -27.01
C SER A 203 -5.20 -28.30 -28.23
N ILE A 204 -4.03 -27.68 -28.28
CA ILE A 204 -3.60 -26.79 -29.37
C ILE A 204 -2.16 -27.07 -29.79
N LEU A 205 -1.89 -26.95 -31.09
CA LEU A 205 -0.56 -26.88 -31.70
C LEU A 205 -0.31 -25.46 -32.22
N PHE A 206 0.74 -24.84 -31.72
CA PHE A 206 1.31 -23.63 -32.30
C PHE A 206 2.33 -24.01 -33.37
N GLU A 207 2.13 -23.53 -34.58
CA GLU A 207 3.13 -23.57 -35.66
C GLU A 207 3.69 -22.17 -35.82
N ILE A 208 4.99 -22.00 -35.60
CA ILE A 208 5.62 -20.68 -35.53
C ILE A 208 6.63 -20.55 -36.68
N ASP A 209 6.37 -19.60 -37.56
CA ASP A 209 7.29 -19.18 -38.61
C ASP A 209 8.26 -18.13 -38.08
N VAL A 210 9.55 -18.43 -38.16
CA VAL A 210 10.63 -17.59 -37.65
C VAL A 210 11.54 -17.20 -38.80
N ASN A 211 11.59 -15.90 -39.10
CA ASN A 211 12.54 -15.35 -40.06
C ASN A 211 13.76 -14.80 -39.31
N ILE A 212 14.93 -15.38 -39.57
CA ILE A 212 16.16 -15.06 -38.84
C ILE A 212 16.78 -13.73 -39.25
N ASN A 213 16.36 -13.17 -40.38
CA ASN A 213 16.81 -11.86 -40.83
C ASN A 213 16.11 -10.71 -40.08
N TYR A 214 15.06 -11.02 -39.32
CA TYR A 214 14.36 -10.04 -38.51
C TYR A 214 15.14 -9.77 -37.24
N LEU A 215 15.38 -8.49 -36.97
CA LEU A 215 15.84 -8.06 -35.66
C LEU A 215 14.68 -8.29 -34.68
N ALA A 216 14.83 -9.27 -33.80
CA ALA A 216 13.83 -9.67 -32.83
C ALA A 216 14.51 -10.00 -31.50
N LYS A 217 13.73 -10.31 -30.47
CA LYS A 217 14.26 -10.81 -29.20
C LYS A 217 15.00 -12.16 -29.41
N PRO A 218 16.04 -12.46 -28.60
CA PRO A 218 16.85 -13.67 -28.76
C PRO A 218 16.07 -14.99 -28.65
N TYR A 219 16.48 -15.96 -29.48
CA TYR A 219 16.07 -17.35 -29.44
C TYR A 219 17.19 -18.25 -29.96
N ALA A 220 17.35 -19.44 -29.43
CA ALA A 220 18.43 -20.32 -29.87
C ALA A 220 18.05 -21.79 -29.81
N ASP A 221 18.75 -22.57 -30.62
CA ASP A 221 18.84 -24.01 -30.44
C ASP A 221 19.71 -24.33 -29.23
N ILE A 222 19.09 -24.90 -28.21
CA ILE A 222 19.75 -25.13 -26.92
C ILE A 222 20.12 -26.60 -26.71
N ARG A 223 20.04 -27.46 -27.73
CA ARG A 223 20.33 -28.91 -27.62
C ARG A 223 21.67 -29.22 -26.94
N ARG A 224 22.69 -28.39 -27.18
CA ARG A 224 24.05 -28.60 -26.65
C ARG A 224 24.18 -28.35 -25.15
N ILE A 225 23.28 -27.55 -24.58
CA ILE A 225 23.40 -27.02 -23.21
C ILE A 225 22.16 -27.28 -22.35
N SER A 226 21.06 -27.75 -22.97
CA SER A 226 19.85 -28.20 -22.28
C SER A 226 20.11 -29.46 -21.45
N ALA A 227 19.37 -29.62 -20.36
CA ALA A 227 19.30 -30.86 -19.60
C ALA A 227 18.65 -32.02 -20.40
N PHE A 228 17.92 -31.70 -21.48
CA PHE A 228 17.28 -32.67 -22.37
C PHE A 228 17.68 -32.45 -23.84
N PRO A 229 18.89 -32.85 -24.25
CA PRO A 229 19.39 -32.65 -25.62
C PRO A 229 18.52 -33.27 -26.72
N GLU A 230 17.73 -34.30 -26.36
CA GLU A 230 16.91 -35.08 -27.29
C GLU A 230 15.63 -34.35 -27.75
N GLU A 231 15.22 -33.25 -27.11
CA GLU A 231 13.93 -32.59 -27.41
C GLU A 231 13.96 -31.69 -28.66
N GLU A 232 15.12 -31.53 -29.31
CA GLU A 232 15.29 -30.62 -30.47
C GLU A 232 14.77 -29.20 -30.18
N GLU A 233 15.11 -28.73 -28.97
CA GLU A 233 14.53 -27.55 -28.35
C GLU A 233 15.09 -26.25 -28.92
N ILE A 234 14.18 -25.40 -29.40
CA ILE A 234 14.43 -23.98 -29.66
C ILE A 234 13.76 -23.19 -28.54
N LEU A 235 14.56 -22.48 -27.76
CA LEU A 235 14.09 -21.66 -26.64
C LEU A 235 14.04 -20.20 -27.06
N PHE A 236 12.92 -19.52 -26.84
CA PHE A 236 12.80 -18.08 -26.99
C PHE A 236 12.84 -17.39 -25.64
N THR A 237 13.41 -16.19 -25.60
CA THR A 237 13.42 -15.37 -24.40
C THR A 237 12.02 -14.84 -24.04
N VAL A 238 11.88 -14.37 -22.80
CA VAL A 238 10.62 -13.83 -22.26
C VAL A 238 10.16 -12.59 -23.04
N GLY A 239 8.85 -12.54 -23.30
CA GLY A 239 8.22 -11.40 -23.97
C GLY A 239 8.54 -11.33 -25.45
N SER A 240 8.90 -12.45 -26.08
CA SER A 240 8.84 -12.61 -27.54
C SER A 240 7.40 -12.36 -28.02
N ILE A 241 7.27 -11.64 -29.13
CA ILE A 241 5.97 -11.21 -29.69
C ILE A 241 5.77 -11.87 -31.04
N PHE A 242 4.58 -12.39 -31.27
CA PHE A 242 4.19 -13.07 -32.50
C PHE A 242 2.93 -12.46 -33.09
N ARG A 243 2.76 -12.51 -34.40
CA ARG A 243 1.50 -12.18 -35.07
C ARG A 243 0.68 -13.44 -35.26
N ILE A 244 -0.61 -13.38 -34.94
CA ILE A 244 -1.54 -14.48 -35.17
C ILE A 244 -1.95 -14.47 -36.64
N ASP A 245 -1.41 -15.38 -37.44
CA ASP A 245 -1.75 -15.44 -38.86
C ASP A 245 -3.11 -16.11 -39.10
N ASN A 246 -3.31 -17.27 -38.48
CA ASN A 246 -4.54 -18.05 -38.61
C ASN A 246 -4.77 -18.96 -37.40
N VAL A 247 -6.04 -19.25 -37.10
CA VAL A 247 -6.47 -20.23 -36.09
C VAL A 247 -7.50 -21.15 -36.72
N SER A 248 -7.26 -22.46 -36.69
CA SER A 248 -8.10 -23.47 -37.32
C SER A 248 -8.23 -24.71 -36.43
N HIS A 249 -9.17 -25.59 -36.74
CA HIS A 249 -9.33 -26.89 -36.09
C HIS A 249 -8.97 -28.01 -37.07
N ASP A 250 -8.16 -28.97 -36.62
CA ASP A 250 -7.89 -30.21 -37.35
C ASP A 250 -8.81 -31.31 -36.80
N ASP A 251 -9.85 -31.65 -37.56
CA ASP A 251 -10.83 -32.66 -37.17
C ASP A 251 -10.25 -34.08 -37.10
N LYS A 252 -9.16 -34.37 -37.82
CA LYS A 252 -8.53 -35.71 -37.81
C LYS A 252 -7.70 -35.92 -36.56
N LEU A 253 -7.01 -34.87 -36.11
CA LEU A 253 -6.21 -34.90 -34.88
C LEU A 253 -7.01 -34.48 -33.65
N ASN A 254 -8.23 -33.97 -33.84
CA ASN A 254 -9.08 -33.37 -32.80
C ASN A 254 -8.30 -32.30 -32.00
N LEU A 255 -7.67 -31.38 -32.74
CA LEU A 255 -6.72 -30.42 -32.19
C LEU A 255 -6.91 -29.04 -32.82
N TRP A 256 -6.84 -27.98 -32.02
CA TRP A 256 -6.70 -26.63 -32.58
C TRP A 256 -5.29 -26.40 -33.11
N MET A 257 -5.17 -25.61 -34.17
CA MET A 257 -3.90 -25.18 -34.76
C MET A 257 -3.88 -23.65 -34.82
N ALA A 258 -2.80 -23.05 -34.33
CA ALA A 258 -2.55 -21.62 -34.44
C ALA A 258 -1.23 -21.37 -35.16
N ASN A 259 -1.30 -20.69 -36.30
CA ASN A 259 -0.13 -20.27 -37.07
C ASN A 259 0.31 -18.89 -36.55
N LEU A 260 1.56 -18.82 -36.10
CA LEU A 260 2.16 -17.62 -35.55
C LEU A 260 3.38 -17.22 -36.38
N ILE A 261 3.65 -15.91 -36.48
CA ILE A 261 4.84 -15.39 -37.15
C ILE A 261 5.63 -14.57 -36.13
N LEU A 262 6.93 -14.84 -35.94
CA LEU A 262 7.77 -14.03 -35.08
C LEU A 262 7.87 -12.61 -35.63
N CYS A 263 7.49 -11.61 -34.83
CA CYS A 263 7.57 -10.22 -35.23
C CYS A 263 8.99 -9.66 -35.07
N SER A 264 9.37 -8.78 -35.99
CA SER A 264 10.59 -7.98 -35.87
C SER A 264 10.31 -6.69 -35.08
N PHE A 265 11.35 -6.07 -34.52
CA PHE A 265 11.26 -4.72 -33.96
C PHE A 265 10.89 -3.66 -35.00
N ASP A 266 10.95 -3.97 -36.30
CA ASP A 266 10.52 -3.08 -37.37
C ASP A 266 9.03 -3.13 -37.67
N ASP A 267 8.29 -4.07 -37.08
CA ASP A 267 6.84 -4.19 -37.18
C ASP A 267 6.18 -2.90 -36.68
N ALA A 268 5.25 -2.32 -37.45
CA ALA A 268 4.64 -1.03 -37.16
C ALA A 268 3.93 -1.03 -35.80
N ASP A 269 3.20 -2.11 -35.49
CA ASP A 269 2.46 -2.23 -34.23
C ASP A 269 3.43 -2.33 -33.03
N ILE A 270 4.60 -2.95 -33.22
CA ILE A 270 5.64 -3.04 -32.20
C ILE A 270 6.41 -1.72 -32.07
N LYS A 271 6.67 -1.00 -33.16
CA LYS A 271 7.33 0.32 -33.12
C LYS A 271 6.51 1.32 -32.35
N ASP A 272 5.21 1.36 -32.61
CA ASP A 272 4.28 2.23 -31.88
C ASP A 272 4.30 1.87 -30.40
N PHE A 273 4.22 0.58 -30.06
CA PHE A 273 4.35 0.07 -28.68
C PHE A 273 5.67 0.47 -28.00
N LEU A 274 6.81 0.25 -28.66
CA LEU A 274 8.14 0.58 -28.12
C LEU A 274 8.35 2.10 -28.01
N SER A 275 7.71 2.90 -28.86
CA SER A 275 7.77 4.36 -28.78
C SER A 275 7.02 4.90 -27.56
N SER A 276 5.84 4.34 -27.25
CA SER A 276 5.10 4.62 -26.02
C SER A 276 5.89 4.22 -24.77
N LEU A 277 6.46 3.01 -24.78
CA LEU A 277 7.38 2.53 -23.74
C LEU A 277 8.56 3.49 -23.52
N LYS A 278 9.18 3.99 -24.59
CA LYS A 278 10.32 4.92 -24.51
C LYS A 278 9.92 6.28 -23.95
N LYS A 279 8.71 6.77 -24.26
CA LYS A 279 8.14 8.00 -23.69
C LYS A 279 7.97 7.85 -22.16
N GLU A 280 7.54 6.69 -21.70
CA GLU A 280 7.43 6.36 -20.26
C GLU A 280 8.78 6.10 -19.58
N LEU A 281 9.76 5.55 -20.31
CA LEU A 281 11.13 5.27 -19.84
C LEU A 281 11.94 6.53 -19.49
N ASN A 282 11.50 7.70 -19.96
CA ASN A 282 12.02 9.04 -19.73
C ASN A 282 13.41 9.07 -19.06
N ASP A 283 14.50 8.95 -19.84
CA ASP A 283 15.96 8.99 -19.52
C ASP A 283 16.41 9.07 -18.03
N GLN A 284 15.76 8.33 -17.14
CA GLN A 284 16.14 8.25 -15.75
C GLN A 284 17.15 7.14 -15.61
N ASN A 285 18.10 7.38 -14.70
CA ASN A 285 19.13 6.41 -14.36
C ASN A 285 18.50 5.01 -14.16
N GLU A 286 19.12 3.99 -14.79
CA GLU A 286 18.70 2.59 -14.75
C GLU A 286 18.47 2.06 -13.32
N PHE A 287 19.10 2.68 -12.33
CA PHE A 287 18.90 2.36 -10.92
C PHE A 287 17.56 2.89 -10.38
N VAL A 288 17.13 4.08 -10.80
CA VAL A 288 15.90 4.73 -10.31
C VAL A 288 14.64 4.14 -10.97
N SER A 289 14.74 3.76 -12.24
CA SER A 289 13.60 3.29 -13.04
C SER A 289 12.88 2.10 -12.43
N ILE A 290 13.61 1.11 -11.89
CA ILE A 290 12.98 -0.06 -11.27
C ILE A 290 12.19 0.29 -10.00
N GLY A 291 12.72 1.17 -9.15
CA GLY A 291 11.98 1.62 -7.98
C GLY A 291 10.70 2.36 -8.36
N ASN A 292 10.75 3.17 -9.43
CA ASN A 292 9.56 3.80 -9.97
C ASN A 292 8.56 2.77 -10.51
N TYR A 293 9.02 1.73 -11.22
CA TYR A 293 8.13 0.66 -11.67
C TYR A 293 7.45 -0.04 -10.50
N PHE A 294 8.19 -0.35 -9.43
CA PHE A 294 7.60 -0.91 -8.22
C PHE A 294 6.53 0.01 -7.63
N ILE A 295 6.74 1.33 -7.58
CA ILE A 295 5.71 2.28 -7.16
C ILE A 295 4.48 2.22 -8.06
N HIS A 296 4.65 2.19 -9.39
CA HIS A 296 3.54 2.10 -10.33
C HIS A 296 2.78 0.78 -10.26
N MET A 297 3.47 -0.32 -9.95
CA MET A 297 2.88 -1.66 -9.74
C MET A 297 2.38 -1.87 -8.31
N LEU A 298 2.30 -0.80 -7.50
CA LEU A 298 1.80 -0.81 -6.12
C LEU A 298 2.61 -1.72 -5.17
N LYS A 299 3.90 -1.91 -5.49
CA LYS A 299 4.89 -2.68 -4.73
C LYS A 299 5.80 -1.74 -3.93
N TYR A 300 5.19 -0.99 -3.03
CA TYR A 300 5.86 0.09 -2.30
C TYR A 300 7.00 -0.40 -1.39
N ASP A 301 6.84 -1.55 -0.72
CA ASP A 301 7.89 -2.17 0.10
C ASP A 301 9.13 -2.52 -0.73
N LEU A 302 8.93 -3.11 -1.91
CA LEU A 302 10.01 -3.45 -2.84
C LEU A 302 10.69 -2.19 -3.40
N ALA A 303 9.93 -1.13 -3.66
CA ALA A 303 10.48 0.17 -4.04
C ALA A 303 11.37 0.72 -2.94
N GLU A 304 10.89 0.72 -1.69
CA GLU A 304 11.62 1.23 -0.54
C GLU A 304 12.92 0.44 -0.29
N GLU A 305 12.86 -0.90 -0.30
CA GLU A 305 14.04 -1.75 -0.16
C GLU A 305 15.06 -1.47 -1.27
N HIS A 306 14.59 -1.39 -2.52
CA HIS A 306 15.44 -1.15 -3.68
C HIS A 306 16.17 0.20 -3.58
N PHE A 307 15.47 1.29 -3.30
CA PHE A 307 16.12 2.60 -3.16
C PHE A 307 17.06 2.68 -1.95
N LYS A 308 16.72 2.05 -0.80
CA LYS A 308 17.63 1.97 0.35
C LYS A 308 18.90 1.21 0.00
N LYS A 309 18.79 0.09 -0.73
CA LYS A 309 19.93 -0.71 -1.16
C LYS A 309 20.83 0.05 -2.13
N ILE A 310 20.24 0.79 -3.08
CA ILE A 310 21.00 1.69 -3.97
C ILE A 310 21.80 2.73 -3.17
N LEU A 311 21.17 3.39 -2.19
CA LEU A 311 21.83 4.43 -1.39
C LEU A 311 22.95 3.87 -0.49
N ASN A 312 22.82 2.64 -0.01
CA ASN A 312 23.81 2.00 0.87
C ASN A 312 25.01 1.43 0.11
N GLN A 313 24.86 1.12 -1.17
CA GLN A 313 25.94 0.65 -2.01
C GLN A 313 26.54 1.87 -2.72
N ASN A 314 27.87 2.06 -2.70
CA ASN A 314 28.56 3.17 -3.37
C ASN A 314 28.47 3.06 -4.91
N LEU A 315 27.26 3.12 -5.46
CA LEU A 315 26.91 2.92 -6.86
C LEU A 315 26.45 4.22 -7.53
N ILE A 316 26.11 5.22 -6.72
CA ILE A 316 25.71 6.53 -7.18
C ILE A 316 26.95 7.43 -7.25
N GLU A 317 27.18 8.02 -8.41
CA GLU A 317 28.30 8.95 -8.63
C GLU A 317 27.85 10.41 -8.78
N LYS A 318 26.60 10.65 -9.20
CA LYS A 318 26.07 12.00 -9.49
C LYS A 318 25.06 12.44 -8.44
N ASP A 319 25.10 13.71 -8.08
CA ASP A 319 24.14 14.31 -7.12
C ASP A 319 22.66 14.15 -7.55
N ILE A 320 22.40 14.24 -8.86
CA ILE A 320 21.04 14.09 -9.41
C ILE A 320 20.45 12.70 -9.14
N ASP A 321 21.30 11.67 -9.15
CA ASP A 321 20.88 10.29 -8.91
C ASP A 321 20.57 10.06 -7.42
N PHE A 322 21.32 10.70 -6.51
CA PHE A 322 20.97 10.74 -5.08
C PHE A 322 19.61 11.42 -4.88
N ALA A 323 19.38 12.56 -5.55
CA ALA A 323 18.12 13.27 -5.46
C ALA A 323 16.95 12.40 -5.92
N TYR A 324 17.07 11.71 -7.05
CA TYR A 324 16.05 10.78 -7.53
C TYR A 324 15.81 9.60 -6.59
N CYS A 325 16.86 8.99 -6.01
CA CYS A 325 16.69 7.89 -5.07
C CYS A 325 15.96 8.31 -3.79
N TYR A 326 16.34 9.46 -3.21
CA TYR A 326 15.64 9.99 -2.04
C TYR A 326 14.21 10.41 -2.37
N TYR A 327 13.97 10.98 -3.55
CA TYR A 327 12.61 11.31 -3.98
C TYR A 327 11.77 10.04 -4.21
N GLY A 328 12.33 8.99 -4.81
CA GLY A 328 11.67 7.69 -4.95
C GLY A 328 11.31 7.04 -3.60
N LEU A 329 12.21 7.11 -2.61
CA LEU A 329 11.89 6.74 -1.23
C LEU A 329 10.76 7.58 -0.65
N ALA A 330 10.76 8.89 -0.91
CA ALA A 330 9.68 9.74 -0.45
C ALA A 330 8.34 9.35 -1.09
N GLN A 331 8.31 9.03 -2.39
CA GLN A 331 7.09 8.55 -3.05
C GLN A 331 6.57 7.25 -2.41
N ALA A 332 7.44 6.27 -2.18
CA ALA A 332 7.06 5.03 -1.48
C ALA A 332 6.50 5.33 -0.08
N ASN A 333 7.17 6.20 0.69
CA ASN A 333 6.71 6.62 2.02
C ASN A 333 5.38 7.39 1.98
N ILE A 334 5.12 8.22 0.96
CA ILE A 334 3.83 8.89 0.78
C ILE A 334 2.73 7.85 0.57
N LYS A 335 3.00 6.80 -0.22
CA LYS A 335 2.03 5.71 -0.47
C LYS A 335 1.78 4.84 0.76
N HIS A 336 2.78 4.66 1.62
CA HIS A 336 2.61 4.08 2.95
C HIS A 336 2.01 5.06 3.98
N GLU A 337 1.76 6.31 3.59
CA GLU A 337 1.28 7.39 4.46
C GLU A 337 2.25 7.70 5.64
N TYR A 338 3.53 7.36 5.50
CA TYR A 338 4.61 7.71 6.42
C TYR A 338 5.14 9.12 6.13
N TYR A 339 4.29 10.12 6.36
CA TYR A 339 4.53 11.51 5.96
C TYR A 339 5.80 12.14 6.54
N ASP A 340 6.14 11.87 7.81
CA ASP A 340 7.37 12.41 8.41
C ASP A 340 8.64 11.87 7.73
N LEU A 341 8.65 10.57 7.40
CA LEU A 341 9.72 9.94 6.66
C LEU A 341 9.76 10.45 5.21
N ALA A 342 8.60 10.64 4.58
CA ALA A 342 8.51 11.24 3.25
C ALA A 342 9.12 12.65 3.24
N ILE A 343 8.72 13.53 4.16
CA ILE A 343 9.27 14.89 4.31
C ILE A 343 10.79 14.83 4.51
N SER A 344 11.29 13.94 5.37
CA SER A 344 12.73 13.78 5.59
C SER A 344 13.47 13.44 4.29
N ASN A 345 12.94 12.50 3.51
CA ASN A 345 13.54 12.08 2.26
C ASN A 345 13.41 13.15 1.16
N ILE A 346 12.30 13.89 1.06
CA ILE A 346 12.18 15.03 0.13
C ILE A 346 13.21 16.10 0.47
N ASN A 347 13.40 16.42 1.75
CA ASN A 347 14.41 17.41 2.16
C ASN A 347 15.83 16.95 1.81
N LYS A 348 16.14 15.66 1.94
CA LYS A 348 17.41 15.10 1.46
C LYS A 348 17.54 15.26 -0.06
N ALA A 349 16.51 14.92 -0.83
CA ALA A 349 16.51 15.09 -2.28
C ALA A 349 16.76 16.56 -2.67
N LEU A 350 16.04 17.50 -2.05
CA LEU A 350 16.22 18.94 -2.24
C LEU A 350 17.64 19.40 -1.87
N SER A 351 18.27 18.82 -0.85
CA SER A 351 19.63 19.18 -0.48
C SER A 351 20.64 18.89 -1.60
N TYR A 352 20.51 17.77 -2.30
CA TYR A 352 21.36 17.46 -3.47
C TYR A 352 21.07 18.38 -4.66
N LEU A 353 19.79 18.69 -4.91
CA LEU A 353 19.38 19.55 -6.03
C LEU A 353 19.79 21.01 -5.81
N LEU A 354 19.60 21.55 -4.61
CA LEU A 354 19.81 22.97 -4.32
C LEU A 354 21.26 23.30 -3.98
N ASN A 355 22.04 22.36 -3.45
CA ASN A 355 23.47 22.60 -3.19
C ASN A 355 24.31 22.57 -4.48
N ASN A 356 23.82 21.91 -5.53
CA ASN A 356 24.46 21.87 -6.83
C ASN A 356 23.90 22.97 -7.75
N SER A 357 24.70 23.98 -8.11
CA SER A 357 24.26 25.12 -8.91
C SER A 357 23.66 24.75 -10.27
N SER A 358 24.09 23.63 -10.87
CA SER A 358 23.59 23.14 -12.15
C SER A 358 22.21 22.47 -12.06
N LEU A 359 21.80 22.05 -10.85
CA LEU A 359 20.55 21.30 -10.62
C LEU A 359 19.46 22.14 -9.95
N LYS A 360 19.75 23.39 -9.55
CA LYS A 360 18.80 24.27 -8.86
C LYS A 360 17.49 24.49 -9.60
N ASN A 361 17.54 24.53 -10.94
CA ASN A 361 16.39 24.76 -11.80
C ASN A 361 15.84 23.45 -12.40
N HIS A 362 16.27 22.30 -11.87
CA HIS A 362 15.78 21.00 -12.33
C HIS A 362 14.30 20.81 -11.95
N SER A 363 13.49 20.26 -12.84
CA SER A 363 12.03 20.06 -12.66
C SER A 363 11.67 19.31 -11.37
N LEU A 364 12.51 18.37 -10.96
CA LEU A 364 12.39 17.64 -9.69
C LEU A 364 12.28 18.55 -8.45
N VAL A 365 12.87 19.76 -8.47
CA VAL A 365 12.72 20.73 -7.37
C VAL A 365 11.26 21.15 -7.23
N SER A 366 10.60 21.43 -8.36
CA SER A 366 9.18 21.79 -8.40
C SER A 366 8.31 20.64 -7.87
N SER A 367 8.60 19.40 -8.30
CA SER A 367 7.89 18.20 -7.83
C SER A 367 8.05 17.98 -6.32
N CYS A 368 9.28 18.09 -5.79
CA CYS A 368 9.56 18.02 -4.36
C CYS A 368 8.75 19.04 -3.55
N TYR A 369 8.69 20.30 -4.00
CA TYR A 369 7.91 21.33 -3.31
C TYR A 369 6.40 21.09 -3.43
N ASN A 370 5.90 20.62 -4.57
CA ASN A 370 4.50 20.25 -4.74
C ASN A 370 4.09 19.14 -3.76
N ASP A 371 4.93 18.12 -3.59
CA ASP A 371 4.65 17.00 -2.72
C ASP A 371 4.76 17.36 -1.25
N LEU A 372 5.72 18.20 -0.85
CA LEU A 372 5.73 18.80 0.50
C LEU A 372 4.44 19.58 0.75
N GLY A 373 4.00 20.38 -0.22
CA GLY A 373 2.72 21.09 -0.16
C GLY A 373 1.55 20.15 0.10
N SER A 374 1.48 19.06 -0.66
CA SER A 374 0.43 18.05 -0.54
C SER A 374 0.48 17.30 0.80
N ILE A 375 1.66 16.89 1.26
CA ILE A 375 1.84 16.20 2.54
C ILE A 375 1.41 17.11 3.71
N TYR A 376 1.85 18.38 3.71
CA TYR A 376 1.44 19.31 4.77
C TYR A 376 -0.07 19.60 4.72
N ALA A 377 -0.70 19.54 3.56
CA ALA A 377 -2.15 19.62 3.43
C ALA A 377 -2.85 18.43 4.09
N GLU A 378 -2.35 17.21 3.90
CA GLU A 378 -2.87 16.01 4.58
C GLU A 378 -2.66 16.08 6.10
N GLN A 379 -1.56 16.66 6.56
CA GLN A 379 -1.31 16.95 7.98
C GLN A 379 -2.11 18.16 8.52
N SER A 380 -3.02 18.73 7.74
CA SER A 380 -3.80 19.94 8.08
C SER A 380 -2.96 21.19 8.38
N ASN A 381 -1.68 21.21 8.01
CA ASN A 381 -0.79 22.37 8.12
C ASN A 381 -0.87 23.22 6.84
N TYR A 382 -2.03 23.84 6.62
CA TYR A 382 -2.35 24.53 5.37
C TYR A 382 -1.45 25.73 5.08
N GLN A 383 -0.98 26.44 6.12
CA GLN A 383 -0.07 27.57 5.94
C GLN A 383 1.26 27.12 5.32
N LEU A 384 1.84 26.04 5.85
CA LEU A 384 3.09 25.50 5.32
C LEU A 384 2.87 24.85 3.95
N ALA A 385 1.72 24.20 3.76
CA ALA A 385 1.32 23.65 2.46
C ALA A 385 1.34 24.73 1.36
N LEU A 386 0.66 25.86 1.58
CA LEU A 386 0.62 26.98 0.64
C LEU A 386 2.01 27.56 0.38
N GLN A 387 2.84 27.73 1.42
CA GLN A 387 4.22 28.22 1.26
C GLN A 387 5.07 27.34 0.34
N TYR A 388 4.94 26.01 0.45
CA TYR A 388 5.67 25.11 -0.44
C TYR A 388 5.09 25.08 -1.85
N LEU A 389 3.77 25.18 -2.01
CA LEU A 389 3.14 25.29 -3.34
C LEU A 389 3.53 26.60 -4.05
N ASP A 390 3.64 27.71 -3.32
CA ASP A 390 4.16 28.98 -3.86
C ASP A 390 5.62 28.85 -4.31
N LYS A 391 6.44 28.13 -3.54
CA LYS A 391 7.82 27.81 -3.96
C LYS A 391 7.84 26.94 -5.22
N ALA A 392 6.93 25.98 -5.35
CA ALA A 392 6.81 25.16 -6.55
C ALA A 392 6.43 26.01 -7.78
N LEU A 393 5.45 26.91 -7.65
CA LEU A 393 5.06 27.85 -8.72
C LEU A 393 6.16 28.84 -9.10
N SER A 394 7.05 29.17 -8.15
CA SER A 394 8.17 30.09 -8.38
C SER A 394 9.34 29.44 -9.14
N THR A 395 9.26 28.14 -9.44
CA THR A 395 10.25 27.45 -10.27
C THR A 395 9.99 27.71 -11.76
N ASP A 396 11.04 27.66 -12.59
CA ASP A 396 10.92 27.82 -14.06
C ASP A 396 10.27 26.60 -14.75
N ASP A 397 9.69 25.66 -14.01
CA ASP A 397 9.14 24.41 -14.53
C ASP A 397 7.68 24.56 -14.97
N THR A 398 7.47 24.79 -16.27
CA THR A 398 6.14 24.92 -16.85
C THR A 398 5.35 23.62 -16.89
N ASN A 399 6.00 22.45 -16.81
CA ASN A 399 5.34 21.16 -16.98
C ASN A 399 4.54 20.73 -15.74
N ASN A 400 4.94 21.21 -14.56
CA ASN A 400 4.28 20.87 -13.30
C ASN A 400 3.23 21.88 -12.85
N VAL A 401 3.07 23.00 -13.56
CA VAL A 401 2.14 24.10 -13.17
C VAL A 401 0.70 23.61 -13.01
N SER A 402 0.21 22.76 -13.92
CA SER A 402 -1.15 22.21 -13.82
C SER A 402 -1.34 21.36 -12.56
N LYS A 403 -0.35 20.53 -12.20
CA LYS A 403 -0.36 19.73 -10.96
C LYS A 403 -0.32 20.60 -9.72
N ILE A 404 0.49 21.67 -9.73
CA ILE A 404 0.58 22.59 -8.59
C ILE A 404 -0.74 23.33 -8.38
N PHE A 405 -1.41 23.77 -9.46
CA PHE A 405 -2.75 24.35 -9.35
C PHE A 405 -3.79 23.35 -8.84
N ALA A 406 -3.71 22.08 -9.24
CA ALA A 406 -4.57 21.04 -8.67
C ALA A 406 -4.32 20.85 -7.15
N SER A 407 -3.05 20.87 -6.72
CA SER A 407 -2.68 20.78 -5.31
C SER A 407 -3.15 22.01 -4.50
N LEU A 408 -3.00 23.23 -5.06
CA LEU A 408 -3.55 24.45 -4.46
C LEU A 408 -5.07 24.38 -4.33
N SER A 409 -5.75 23.88 -5.36
CA SER A 409 -7.18 23.64 -5.32
C SER A 409 -7.56 22.68 -4.18
N ASN A 410 -6.83 21.57 -4.02
CA ASN A 410 -7.06 20.62 -2.94
C ASN A 410 -6.83 21.23 -1.55
N VAL A 411 -5.77 22.03 -1.36
CA VAL A 411 -5.52 22.75 -0.10
C VAL A 411 -6.69 23.68 0.22
N HIS A 412 -7.11 24.51 -0.73
CA HIS A 412 -8.23 25.42 -0.54
C HIS A 412 -9.56 24.66 -0.31
N PHE A 413 -9.76 23.52 -0.96
CA PHE A 413 -10.91 22.65 -0.73
C PHE A 413 -10.94 22.12 0.72
N LYS A 414 -9.82 21.60 1.23
CA LYS A 414 -9.70 21.14 2.63
C LYS A 414 -9.89 22.28 3.65
N MET A 415 -9.50 23.51 3.29
CA MET A 415 -9.78 24.72 4.07
C MET A 415 -11.25 25.20 3.97
N SER A 416 -12.11 24.52 3.21
CA SER A 416 -13.48 24.97 2.88
C SER A 416 -13.56 26.28 2.08
N HIS A 417 -12.47 26.71 1.44
CA HIS A 417 -12.40 27.87 0.54
C HIS A 417 -12.81 27.50 -0.89
N TYR A 418 -14.03 26.98 -1.06
CA TYR A 418 -14.46 26.32 -2.30
C TYR A 418 -14.41 27.21 -3.55
N HIS A 419 -14.73 28.50 -3.43
CA HIS A 419 -14.63 29.43 -4.57
C HIS A 419 -13.18 29.58 -5.06
N ILE A 420 -12.21 29.68 -4.15
CA ILE A 420 -10.79 29.77 -4.48
C ILE A 420 -10.30 28.42 -5.04
N ALA A 421 -10.73 27.31 -4.44
CA ALA A 421 -10.44 25.98 -4.96
C ALA A 421 -10.91 25.82 -6.41
N LEU A 422 -12.10 26.33 -6.73
CA LEU A 422 -12.67 26.32 -8.07
C LEU A 422 -11.89 27.20 -9.07
N GLU A 423 -11.35 28.32 -8.64
CA GLU A 423 -10.46 29.14 -9.48
C GLU A 423 -9.18 28.39 -9.83
N TYR A 424 -8.55 27.74 -8.84
CA TYR A 424 -7.32 26.98 -9.08
C TYR A 424 -7.55 25.72 -9.93
N ILE A 425 -8.66 25.00 -9.76
CA ILE A 425 -8.93 23.82 -10.61
C ILE A 425 -9.19 24.22 -12.07
N LYS A 426 -9.79 25.40 -12.30
CA LYS A 426 -9.95 25.97 -13.65
C LYS A 426 -8.60 26.36 -14.25
N LYS A 427 -7.72 27.00 -13.47
CA LYS A 427 -6.34 27.28 -13.91
C LYS A 427 -5.58 25.99 -14.22
N SER A 428 -5.75 24.94 -13.42
CA SER A 428 -5.15 23.64 -13.70
C SER A 428 -5.57 23.13 -15.08
N LEU A 429 -6.87 23.21 -15.40
CA LEU A 429 -7.43 22.83 -16.70
C LEU A 429 -6.91 23.71 -17.86
N GLU A 430 -6.77 25.03 -17.65
CA GLU A 430 -6.21 25.95 -18.64
C GLU A 430 -4.77 25.61 -19.01
N TYR A 431 -3.98 25.07 -18.08
CA TYR A 431 -2.59 24.64 -18.31
C TYR A 431 -2.49 23.19 -18.83
N GLN A 432 -3.61 22.53 -19.10
CA GLN A 432 -3.67 21.17 -19.66
C GLN A 432 -3.87 21.13 -21.20
N ILE A 433 -3.52 22.21 -21.92
CA ILE A 433 -3.82 22.39 -23.37
C ILE A 433 -3.28 21.25 -24.25
N GLU A 434 -2.17 20.59 -23.86
CA GLU A 434 -1.57 19.44 -24.57
C GLU A 434 -1.61 18.14 -23.74
N SER A 435 -2.41 18.08 -22.67
CA SER A 435 -2.47 16.92 -21.78
C SER A 435 -3.33 15.78 -22.33
N GLU A 436 -2.97 14.54 -21.96
CA GLU A 436 -3.77 13.35 -22.27
C GLU A 436 -5.14 13.43 -21.57
N TYR A 437 -6.19 12.89 -22.22
CA TYR A 437 -7.57 12.99 -21.71
C TYR A 437 -7.79 12.45 -20.28
N PRO A 438 -7.05 11.44 -19.77
CA PRO A 438 -7.20 11.02 -18.36
C PRO A 438 -6.89 12.13 -17.36
N ALA A 439 -5.88 12.96 -17.62
CA ALA A 439 -5.53 14.08 -16.74
C ALA A 439 -6.64 15.14 -16.71
N ILE A 440 -7.26 15.41 -17.86
CA ILE A 440 -8.38 16.34 -17.99
C ILE A 440 -9.62 15.82 -17.26
N ALA A 441 -9.92 14.53 -17.38
CA ALA A 441 -11.05 13.90 -16.70
C ALA A 441 -10.93 13.93 -15.17
N ASN A 442 -9.71 13.71 -14.65
CA ASN A 442 -9.44 13.84 -13.21
C ASN A 442 -9.66 15.28 -12.71
N THR A 443 -9.25 16.29 -13.49
CA THR A 443 -9.51 17.70 -13.18
C THR A 443 -11.01 17.99 -13.11
N TYR A 444 -11.80 17.49 -14.06
CA TYR A 444 -13.27 17.64 -14.05
C TYR A 444 -13.92 16.90 -12.87
N SER A 445 -13.44 15.70 -12.53
CA SER A 445 -13.93 14.96 -11.36
C SER A 445 -13.67 15.72 -10.07
N ASN A 446 -12.48 16.29 -9.88
CA ASN A 446 -12.15 17.14 -8.73
C ASN A 446 -13.01 18.42 -8.69
N MET A 447 -13.26 19.03 -9.84
CA MET A 447 -14.20 20.15 -9.95
C MET A 447 -15.63 19.75 -9.53
N GLY A 448 -16.05 18.53 -9.85
CA GLY A 448 -17.30 17.94 -9.38
C GLY A 448 -17.38 17.87 -7.85
N LYS A 449 -16.32 17.38 -7.19
CA LYS A 449 -16.24 17.34 -5.72
C LYS A 449 -16.40 18.73 -5.08
N ILE A 450 -15.76 19.75 -5.66
CA ILE A 450 -15.88 21.13 -5.19
C ILE A 450 -17.35 21.59 -5.29
N TYR A 451 -18.03 21.31 -6.40
CA TYR A 451 -19.44 21.66 -6.56
C TYR A 451 -20.37 20.89 -5.60
N ILE A 452 -20.08 19.62 -5.29
CA ILE A 452 -20.80 18.86 -4.26
C ILE A 452 -20.67 19.58 -2.91
N ALA A 453 -19.46 19.95 -2.50
CA ALA A 453 -19.22 20.64 -1.23
C ALA A 453 -19.87 22.04 -1.16
N MET A 454 -20.08 22.67 -2.32
CA MET A 454 -20.86 23.92 -2.45
C MET A 454 -22.38 23.72 -2.50
N ASN A 455 -22.88 22.48 -2.43
CA ASN A 455 -24.27 22.10 -2.65
C ASN A 455 -24.82 22.43 -4.06
N GLU A 456 -23.96 22.54 -5.07
CA GLU A 456 -24.33 22.86 -6.46
C GLU A 456 -24.43 21.60 -7.33
N SER A 457 -25.37 20.70 -7.01
CA SER A 457 -25.40 19.36 -7.61
C SER A 457 -25.64 19.30 -9.11
N GLU A 458 -26.39 20.25 -9.69
CA GLU A 458 -26.59 20.28 -11.15
C GLU A 458 -25.28 20.56 -11.89
N LYS A 459 -24.45 21.45 -11.34
CA LYS A 459 -23.12 21.73 -11.88
C LYS A 459 -22.18 20.54 -11.67
N ALA A 460 -22.24 19.89 -10.50
CA ALA A 460 -21.49 18.67 -10.20
C ALA A 460 -21.81 17.56 -11.23
N SER A 461 -23.09 17.27 -11.48
CA SER A 461 -23.51 16.29 -12.49
C SER A 461 -22.95 16.64 -13.87
N THR A 462 -23.08 17.90 -14.28
CA THR A 462 -22.60 18.37 -15.59
C THR A 462 -21.09 18.17 -15.76
N VAL A 463 -20.28 18.39 -14.72
CA VAL A 463 -18.82 18.20 -14.82
C VAL A 463 -18.41 16.74 -14.70
N PHE A 464 -19.14 15.91 -13.96
CA PHE A 464 -18.92 14.46 -13.98
C PHE A 464 -19.27 13.84 -15.34
N ASP A 465 -20.35 14.29 -15.97
CA ASP A 465 -20.70 13.85 -17.33
C ASP A 465 -19.59 14.21 -18.33
N LYS A 466 -18.98 15.40 -18.18
CA LYS A 466 -17.79 15.78 -18.96
C LYS A 466 -16.58 14.89 -18.65
N ALA A 467 -16.31 14.58 -17.39
CA ALA A 467 -15.21 13.69 -17.02
C ALA A 467 -15.37 12.32 -17.71
N ILE A 468 -16.57 11.75 -17.66
CA ILE A 468 -16.92 10.48 -18.33
C ILE A 468 -16.78 10.63 -19.85
N GLU A 469 -17.29 11.69 -20.46
CA GLU A 469 -17.14 11.95 -21.90
C GLU A 469 -15.67 11.97 -22.32
N TYR A 470 -14.80 12.61 -21.52
CA TYR A 470 -13.37 12.65 -21.77
C TYR A 470 -12.70 11.29 -21.59
N GLN A 471 -13.09 10.52 -20.57
CA GLN A 471 -12.58 9.16 -20.37
C GLN A 471 -12.98 8.26 -21.55
N LEU A 472 -14.25 8.26 -21.95
CA LEU A 472 -14.78 7.40 -23.02
C LEU A 472 -14.28 7.74 -24.43
N LYS A 473 -13.63 8.89 -24.64
CA LYS A 473 -12.98 9.21 -25.93
C LYS A 473 -11.83 8.24 -26.22
N ASP A 474 -11.01 7.97 -25.21
CA ASP A 474 -9.75 7.23 -25.38
C ASP A 474 -9.64 5.97 -24.52
N LEU A 475 -10.46 5.81 -23.49
CA LEU A 475 -10.45 4.65 -22.60
C LEU A 475 -11.66 3.74 -22.90
N PRO A 476 -11.52 2.40 -22.75
CA PRO A 476 -12.67 1.52 -22.69
C PRO A 476 -13.65 1.97 -21.60
N ASP A 477 -14.93 1.68 -21.78
CA ASP A 477 -15.98 1.92 -20.79
C ASP A 477 -15.70 1.23 -19.44
N THR A 478 -14.90 0.16 -19.45
CA THR A 478 -14.47 -0.56 -18.26
C THR A 478 -13.30 0.08 -17.51
N HIS A 479 -12.64 1.12 -18.03
CA HIS A 479 -11.39 1.64 -17.47
C HIS A 479 -11.50 2.12 -16.00
N PRO A 480 -10.47 1.96 -15.15
CA PRO A 480 -10.54 2.30 -13.72
C PRO A 480 -10.91 3.76 -13.44
N ASP A 481 -10.42 4.70 -14.25
CA ASP A 481 -10.77 6.12 -14.12
C ASP A 481 -12.29 6.37 -14.24
N VAL A 482 -12.99 5.60 -15.09
CA VAL A 482 -14.46 5.68 -15.24
C VAL A 482 -15.14 5.20 -13.96
N SER A 483 -14.64 4.09 -13.39
CA SER A 483 -15.14 3.56 -12.11
C SER A 483 -14.96 4.56 -10.96
N TYR A 484 -13.85 5.30 -10.94
CA TYR A 484 -13.59 6.34 -9.95
C TYR A 484 -14.63 7.45 -10.03
N THR A 485 -14.92 7.95 -11.24
CA THR A 485 -15.93 8.98 -11.43
C THR A 485 -17.33 8.51 -11.01
N TYR A 486 -17.71 7.26 -11.26
CA TYR A 486 -18.97 6.71 -10.75
C TYR A 486 -19.01 6.61 -9.22
N ASN A 487 -17.90 6.25 -8.58
CA ASN A 487 -17.80 6.27 -7.11
C ASN A 487 -18.01 7.68 -6.54
N GLU A 488 -17.49 8.72 -7.19
CA GLU A 488 -17.71 10.13 -6.81
C GLU A 488 -19.17 10.58 -7.01
N ILE A 489 -19.82 10.14 -8.09
CA ILE A 489 -21.26 10.34 -8.26
C ILE A 489 -22.05 9.65 -7.15
N GLY A 490 -21.63 8.44 -6.73
CA GLY A 490 -22.20 7.74 -5.58
C GLY A 490 -22.10 8.55 -4.28
N LEU A 491 -20.94 9.17 -4.02
CA LEU A 491 -20.75 10.05 -2.86
C LEU A 491 -21.68 11.28 -2.91
N MET A 492 -21.92 11.88 -4.07
CA MET A 492 -22.91 12.96 -4.22
C MET A 492 -24.30 12.54 -3.73
N PHE A 493 -24.75 11.32 -4.06
CA PHE A 493 -26.04 10.82 -3.60
C PHE A 493 -26.05 10.48 -2.11
N LEU A 494 -24.92 10.03 -1.56
CA LEU A 494 -24.73 9.81 -0.13
C LEU A 494 -24.91 11.10 0.68
N ASP A 495 -24.34 12.22 0.22
CA ASP A 495 -24.47 13.52 0.90
C ASP A 495 -25.91 14.05 0.89
N LYS A 496 -26.70 13.64 -0.11
CA LYS A 496 -28.15 13.88 -0.18
C LYS A 496 -28.99 12.88 0.64
N ASN A 497 -28.35 11.98 1.37
CA ASN A 497 -28.99 10.86 2.07
C ASN A 497 -29.83 9.94 1.15
N ASN A 498 -29.54 9.91 -0.15
CA ASN A 498 -30.13 8.94 -1.08
C ASN A 498 -29.24 7.70 -1.14
N TYR A 499 -29.35 6.87 -0.12
CA TYR A 499 -28.48 5.71 0.06
C TYR A 499 -28.65 4.66 -1.03
N GLU A 500 -29.86 4.49 -1.57
CA GLU A 500 -30.15 3.51 -2.63
C GLU A 500 -29.43 3.86 -3.92
N LYS A 501 -29.51 5.13 -4.37
CA LYS A 501 -28.76 5.57 -5.55
C LYS A 501 -27.25 5.55 -5.33
N ALA A 502 -26.80 5.93 -4.13
CA ALA A 502 -25.38 5.87 -3.80
C ALA A 502 -24.83 4.43 -3.93
N LEU A 503 -25.58 3.44 -3.44
CA LEU A 503 -25.22 2.02 -3.59
C LEU A 503 -25.22 1.57 -5.05
N GLU A 504 -26.23 1.94 -5.84
CA GLU A 504 -26.31 1.60 -7.27
C GLU A 504 -25.05 2.05 -8.05
N TYR A 505 -24.61 3.30 -7.85
CA TYR A 505 -23.40 3.81 -8.49
C TYR A 505 -22.11 3.17 -7.96
N MET A 506 -22.04 2.85 -6.67
CA MET A 506 -20.87 2.17 -6.09
C MET A 506 -20.78 0.70 -6.53
N GLU A 507 -21.90 0.01 -6.72
CA GLU A 507 -21.95 -1.34 -7.28
C GLU A 507 -21.54 -1.35 -8.75
N LEU A 508 -21.98 -0.35 -9.53
CA LEU A 508 -21.52 -0.15 -10.89
C LEU A 508 -20.00 0.09 -10.94
N ALA A 509 -19.47 0.95 -10.05
CA ALA A 509 -18.02 1.17 -9.95
C ALA A 509 -17.26 -0.13 -9.64
N LEU A 510 -17.73 -0.95 -8.69
CA LEU A 510 -17.12 -2.26 -8.39
C LEU A 510 -17.14 -3.21 -9.58
N HIS A 511 -18.24 -3.22 -10.36
CA HIS A 511 -18.35 -4.05 -11.56
C HIS A 511 -17.30 -3.63 -12.60
N LEU A 512 -17.18 -2.33 -12.90
CA LEU A 512 -16.18 -1.81 -13.84
C LEU A 512 -14.74 -2.07 -13.36
N GLN A 513 -14.47 -1.91 -12.05
CA GLN A 513 -13.18 -2.24 -11.46
C GLN A 513 -12.84 -3.72 -11.67
N SER A 514 -13.81 -4.63 -11.47
CA SER A 514 -13.59 -6.07 -11.64
C SER A 514 -13.28 -6.50 -13.07
N GLU A 515 -13.66 -5.69 -14.06
CA GLU A 515 -13.36 -5.93 -15.47
C GLU A 515 -12.03 -5.31 -15.92
N SER A 516 -11.48 -4.35 -15.17
CA SER A 516 -10.32 -3.57 -15.59
C SER A 516 -9.05 -3.74 -14.77
N VAL A 517 -9.17 -3.98 -13.45
CA VAL A 517 -8.02 -4.08 -12.54
C VAL A 517 -8.11 -5.33 -11.67
N PRO A 518 -6.95 -5.89 -11.26
CA PRO A 518 -6.92 -6.97 -10.28
C PRO A 518 -7.68 -6.61 -8.98
N ASN A 519 -8.35 -7.60 -8.37
CA ASN A 519 -9.18 -7.42 -7.16
C ASN A 519 -8.43 -6.90 -5.91
N ASN A 520 -7.11 -6.75 -5.98
CA ASN A 520 -6.26 -6.16 -4.95
C ASN A 520 -5.90 -4.69 -5.23
N HIS A 521 -6.45 -4.08 -6.29
CA HIS A 521 -6.25 -2.66 -6.57
C HIS A 521 -6.84 -1.79 -5.44
N PRO A 522 -6.16 -0.72 -4.98
CA PRO A 522 -6.60 0.14 -3.88
C PRO A 522 -7.98 0.79 -4.09
N ASP A 523 -8.40 0.98 -5.35
CA ASP A 523 -9.71 1.57 -5.66
C ASP A 523 -10.87 0.73 -5.10
N PHE A 524 -10.72 -0.59 -5.04
CA PHE A 524 -11.70 -1.47 -4.41
C PHE A 524 -11.86 -1.15 -2.92
N ALA A 525 -10.77 -0.90 -2.19
CA ALA A 525 -10.84 -0.53 -0.77
C ALA A 525 -11.58 0.81 -0.58
N ILE A 526 -11.40 1.77 -1.47
CA ILE A 526 -12.13 3.05 -1.43
C ILE A 526 -13.64 2.81 -1.59
N THR A 527 -14.03 2.08 -2.64
CA THR A 527 -15.45 1.82 -2.92
C THR A 527 -16.09 0.95 -1.83
N TYR A 528 -15.40 -0.10 -1.34
CA TYR A 528 -15.89 -0.91 -0.22
C TYR A 528 -16.07 -0.09 1.06
N ARG A 529 -15.15 0.83 1.37
CA ARG A 529 -15.26 1.71 2.54
C ARG A 529 -16.48 2.62 2.43
N ASN A 530 -16.72 3.18 1.25
CA ASN A 530 -17.88 4.03 1.00
C ASN A 530 -19.19 3.24 1.18
N ILE A 531 -19.27 2.01 0.66
CA ILE A 531 -20.42 1.12 0.86
C ILE A 531 -20.59 0.78 2.35
N ALA A 532 -19.50 0.49 3.06
CA ALA A 532 -19.53 0.23 4.51
C ALA A 532 -20.09 1.44 5.29
N ASN A 533 -19.65 2.65 4.95
CA ASN A 533 -20.15 3.90 5.52
C ASN A 533 -21.65 4.10 5.27
N ILE A 534 -22.15 3.75 4.08
CA ILE A 534 -23.59 3.80 3.78
C ILE A 534 -24.35 2.85 4.71
N TYR A 535 -23.91 1.60 4.85
CA TYR A 535 -24.57 0.64 5.73
C TYR A 535 -24.49 1.05 7.21
N MET A 536 -23.38 1.66 7.65
CA MET A 536 -23.27 2.28 8.97
C MET A 536 -24.34 3.36 9.19
N LYS A 537 -24.56 4.25 8.22
CA LYS A 537 -25.59 5.29 8.30
C LYS A 537 -27.01 4.71 8.28
N LYS A 538 -27.22 3.60 7.56
CA LYS A 538 -28.49 2.85 7.56
C LYS A 538 -28.73 2.04 8.84
N GLY A 539 -27.72 1.89 9.70
CA GLY A 539 -27.78 1.08 10.93
C GLY A 539 -27.60 -0.42 10.71
N ASP A 540 -27.25 -0.87 9.49
CA ASP A 540 -26.98 -2.27 9.17
C ASP A 540 -25.51 -2.59 9.49
N LEU A 541 -25.26 -2.90 10.77
CA LEU A 541 -23.92 -3.15 11.29
C LEU A 541 -23.27 -4.41 10.69
N ASP A 542 -24.06 -5.43 10.33
CA ASP A 542 -23.55 -6.69 9.76
C ASP A 542 -23.01 -6.50 8.35
N LYS A 543 -23.73 -5.76 7.51
CA LYS A 543 -23.23 -5.41 6.17
C LYS A 543 -22.06 -4.45 6.24
N ALA A 544 -22.12 -3.44 7.12
CA ALA A 544 -21.00 -2.54 7.34
C ALA A 544 -19.73 -3.31 7.70
N LEU A 545 -19.81 -4.25 8.65
CA LEU A 545 -18.69 -5.10 9.06
C LEU A 545 -18.14 -5.92 7.90
N THR A 546 -19.02 -6.55 7.12
CA THR A 546 -18.64 -7.35 5.93
C THR A 546 -17.84 -6.51 4.93
N TYR A 547 -18.26 -5.28 4.65
CA TYR A 547 -17.55 -4.41 3.72
C TYR A 547 -16.26 -3.85 4.30
N TYR A 548 -16.20 -3.47 5.59
CA TYR A 548 -14.92 -3.09 6.21
C TYR A 548 -13.91 -4.24 6.28
N GLN A 549 -14.35 -5.48 6.44
CA GLN A 549 -13.47 -6.65 6.31
C GLN A 549 -12.90 -6.76 4.89
N LYS A 550 -13.70 -6.52 3.84
CA LYS A 550 -13.20 -6.44 2.46
C LYS A 550 -12.22 -5.29 2.24
N VAL A 551 -12.43 -4.14 2.88
CA VAL A 551 -11.46 -3.02 2.87
C VAL A 551 -10.15 -3.49 3.47
N LEU A 552 -10.19 -4.09 4.66
CA LEU A 552 -9.01 -4.58 5.37
C LEU A 552 -8.25 -5.63 4.55
N ASP A 553 -8.95 -6.62 4.00
CA ASP A 553 -8.36 -7.67 3.16
C ASP A 553 -7.73 -7.13 1.88
N ASN A 554 -8.26 -6.04 1.31
CA ASN A 554 -7.68 -5.38 0.15
C ASN A 554 -6.45 -4.55 0.54
N GLN A 555 -6.54 -3.73 1.58
CA GLN A 555 -5.42 -2.91 2.05
C GLN A 555 -4.22 -3.76 2.47
N LEU A 556 -4.42 -4.85 3.21
CA LEU A 556 -3.33 -5.72 3.67
C LEU A 556 -2.58 -6.46 2.55
N LYS A 557 -3.06 -6.39 1.29
CA LYS A 557 -2.34 -6.93 0.12
C LYS A 557 -1.30 -5.96 -0.45
N THR A 558 -1.41 -4.67 -0.15
CA THR A 558 -0.58 -3.61 -0.76
C THR A 558 0.05 -2.67 0.27
N LEU A 559 -0.49 -2.61 1.49
CA LEU A 559 -0.07 -1.74 2.57
C LEU A 559 0.34 -2.55 3.80
N PRO A 560 1.42 -2.12 4.50
CA PRO A 560 1.76 -2.66 5.80
C PRO A 560 0.60 -2.54 6.83
N PRO A 561 0.44 -3.49 7.77
CA PRO A 561 -0.63 -3.47 8.78
C PRO A 561 -0.60 -2.25 9.72
N ASN A 562 0.56 -1.62 9.82
CA ASN A 562 0.79 -0.45 10.63
C ASN A 562 0.50 0.87 9.90
N THR A 563 0.06 0.86 8.65
CA THR A 563 -0.31 2.11 7.94
C THR A 563 -1.53 2.81 8.57
N PRO A 564 -1.58 4.16 8.58
CA PRO A 564 -2.70 4.93 9.12
C PRO A 564 -4.07 4.50 8.59
N SER A 565 -4.25 4.33 7.27
CA SER A 565 -5.54 3.93 6.70
C SER A 565 -5.97 2.49 7.04
N VAL A 566 -5.03 1.59 7.36
CA VAL A 566 -5.34 0.26 7.92
C VAL A 566 -5.78 0.39 9.38
N VAL A 567 -5.10 1.25 10.16
CA VAL A 567 -5.47 1.54 11.55
C VAL A 567 -6.87 2.15 11.64
N GLU A 568 -7.23 3.07 10.75
CA GLU A 568 -8.60 3.63 10.66
C GLU A 568 -9.64 2.53 10.38
N THR A 569 -9.29 1.55 9.54
CA THR A 569 -10.16 0.42 9.24
C THR A 569 -10.30 -0.51 10.45
N TYR A 570 -9.23 -0.74 11.21
CA TYR A 570 -9.31 -1.45 12.50
C TYR A 570 -10.24 -0.71 13.48
N GLN A 571 -10.12 0.61 13.59
CA GLN A 571 -10.97 1.43 14.46
C GLN A 571 -12.44 1.39 14.02
N ALA A 572 -12.71 1.42 12.72
CA ALA A 572 -14.07 1.30 12.20
C ALA A 572 -14.69 -0.06 12.54
N ILE A 573 -13.93 -1.14 12.39
CA ILE A 573 -14.37 -2.50 12.76
C ILE A 573 -14.56 -2.61 14.27
N GLU A 574 -13.62 -2.10 15.08
CA GLU A 574 -13.73 -2.07 16.54
C GLU A 574 -15.01 -1.34 16.98
N ASN A 575 -15.29 -0.17 16.40
CA ASN A 575 -16.49 0.60 16.69
C ASN A 575 -17.79 -0.15 16.35
N ILE A 576 -17.77 -0.98 15.30
CA ILE A 576 -18.92 -1.83 14.97
C ILE A 576 -19.10 -2.91 16.02
N TYR A 577 -18.04 -3.62 16.40
CA TYR A 577 -18.13 -4.65 17.44
C TYR A 577 -18.55 -4.07 18.79
N ARG A 578 -18.09 -2.86 19.13
CA ARG A 578 -18.55 -2.12 20.30
C ARG A 578 -20.05 -1.82 20.26
N LYS A 579 -20.59 -1.41 19.11
CA LYS A 579 -22.05 -1.21 18.94
C LYS A 579 -22.85 -2.51 18.98
N LYS A 580 -22.20 -3.65 18.77
CA LYS A 580 -22.79 -5.00 18.85
C LYS A 580 -22.58 -5.65 20.22
N ASP A 581 -21.94 -4.96 21.17
CA ASP A 581 -21.54 -5.48 22.48
C ASP A 581 -20.64 -6.74 22.41
N ASP A 582 -19.88 -6.91 21.32
CA ASP A 582 -18.91 -8.00 21.13
C ASP A 582 -17.51 -7.56 21.59
N TYR A 583 -17.34 -7.57 22.90
CA TYR A 583 -16.14 -7.08 23.57
C TYR A 583 -14.89 -7.94 23.36
N GLU A 584 -15.05 -9.23 23.01
CA GLU A 584 -13.92 -10.09 22.63
C GLU A 584 -13.26 -9.58 21.35
N GLN A 585 -14.07 -9.26 20.34
CA GLN A 585 -13.56 -8.69 19.09
C GLN A 585 -13.00 -7.27 19.29
N VAL A 586 -13.62 -6.45 20.15
CA VAL A 586 -13.07 -5.12 20.50
C VAL A 586 -11.65 -5.26 21.02
N SER A 587 -11.37 -6.19 21.94
CA SER A 587 -10.03 -6.44 22.48
C SER A 587 -9.01 -6.76 21.37
N ILE A 588 -9.38 -7.61 20.41
CA ILE A 588 -8.50 -8.03 19.31
C ILE A 588 -8.12 -6.84 18.42
N TYR A 589 -9.11 -6.03 18.03
CA TYR A 589 -8.86 -4.88 17.16
C TYR A 589 -8.13 -3.75 17.89
N SER A 590 -8.42 -3.51 19.17
CA SER A 590 -7.65 -2.58 20.00
C SER A 590 -6.18 -3.00 20.11
N GLN A 591 -5.88 -4.29 20.26
CA GLN A 591 -4.50 -4.78 20.26
C GLN A 591 -3.80 -4.54 18.91
N LYS A 592 -4.49 -4.80 17.78
CA LYS A 592 -3.95 -4.52 16.44
C LYS A 592 -3.62 -3.04 16.25
N ILE A 593 -4.50 -2.14 16.68
CA ILE A 593 -4.28 -0.68 16.63
C ILE A 593 -3.04 -0.29 17.44
N LEU A 594 -2.90 -0.86 18.64
CA LEU A 594 -1.77 -0.59 19.52
C LEU A 594 -0.44 -1.06 18.92
N ASP A 595 -0.41 -2.28 18.39
CA ASP A 595 0.77 -2.87 17.74
C ASP A 595 1.20 -2.03 16.53
N SER A 596 0.24 -1.62 15.70
CA SER A 596 0.47 -0.74 14.54
C SER A 596 1.08 0.60 14.94
N GLN A 597 0.55 1.23 15.99
CA GLN A 597 1.08 2.52 16.48
C GLN A 597 2.48 2.39 17.06
N LEU A 598 2.75 1.31 17.79
CA LEU A 598 4.08 0.98 18.31
C LEU A 598 5.11 0.83 17.20
N GLU A 599 4.75 0.14 16.12
CA GLU A 599 5.62 -0.07 14.97
C GLU A 599 5.92 1.25 14.24
N ARG A 600 4.90 2.07 13.98
CA ARG A 600 5.08 3.42 13.42
C ARG A 600 6.01 4.29 14.27
N LYS A 601 5.91 4.23 15.61
CA LYS A 601 6.84 4.94 16.50
C LYS A 601 8.28 4.44 16.34
N LYS A 602 8.50 3.13 16.19
CA LYS A 602 9.85 2.57 15.93
C LYS A 602 10.43 3.07 14.60
N LEU A 603 9.57 3.29 13.60
CA LEU A 603 9.95 3.88 12.31
C LEU A 603 10.23 5.39 12.39
N GLY A 604 9.97 6.03 13.54
CA GLY A 604 10.26 7.43 13.79
C GLY A 604 9.11 8.40 13.50
N ASP A 605 7.88 7.89 13.40
CA ASP A 605 6.67 8.72 13.26
C ASP A 605 6.46 9.58 14.51
N LYS A 606 6.54 10.90 14.36
CA LYS A 606 6.43 11.86 15.48
C LYS A 606 4.99 12.25 15.77
N SER A 607 4.05 11.90 14.89
CA SER A 607 2.61 12.17 15.09
C SER A 607 2.01 11.30 16.19
N ILE A 608 2.65 10.18 16.54
CA ILE A 608 2.15 9.24 17.54
C ILE A 608 2.56 9.68 18.94
N ASN A 609 1.59 10.19 19.69
CA ASN A 609 1.72 10.38 21.13
C ASN A 609 1.39 9.07 21.85
N SER A 610 2.43 8.33 22.27
CA SER A 610 2.28 7.04 22.94
C SER A 610 1.50 7.11 24.25
N GLY A 611 1.39 8.23 24.95
CA GLY A 611 0.60 8.24 26.19
C GLY A 611 -0.91 8.21 25.95
N ALA A 612 -1.39 8.90 24.91
CA ALA A 612 -2.82 8.98 24.58
C ALA A 612 -3.34 7.69 23.91
N CYS A 613 -2.56 7.16 22.96
CA CYS A 613 -2.89 5.92 22.26
C CYS A 613 -2.96 4.70 23.19
N PHE A 614 -2.00 4.59 24.11
CA PHE A 614 -1.97 3.50 25.08
C PHE A 614 -3.06 3.62 26.14
N SER A 615 -3.39 4.85 26.57
CA SER A 615 -4.46 5.03 27.56
C SER A 615 -5.83 4.70 27.00
N GLU A 616 -6.12 5.02 25.74
CA GLU A 616 -7.38 4.65 25.10
C GLU A 616 -7.49 3.13 24.88
N ALA A 617 -6.43 2.47 24.40
CA ALA A 617 -6.39 1.01 24.26
C ALA A 617 -6.48 0.29 25.62
N LEU A 618 -5.80 0.78 26.65
CA LEU A 618 -5.88 0.24 28.01
C LEU A 618 -7.25 0.46 28.65
N ALA A 619 -7.88 1.64 28.45
CA ALA A 619 -9.23 1.91 28.90
C ALA A 619 -10.22 0.90 28.31
N ASN A 620 -10.10 0.64 27.00
CA ASN A 620 -10.94 -0.31 26.29
C ASN A 620 -10.75 -1.74 26.80
N LEU A 621 -9.49 -2.20 26.98
CA LEU A 621 -9.18 -3.52 27.52
C LEU A 621 -9.69 -3.70 28.97
N TYR A 622 -9.72 -2.63 29.76
CA TYR A 622 -10.19 -2.65 31.15
C TYR A 622 -11.73 -2.64 31.27
N GLU A 623 -12.42 -1.93 30.37
CA GLU A 623 -13.89 -1.96 30.24
C GLU A 623 -14.40 -3.35 29.88
N ILE A 624 -13.65 -4.11 29.06
CA ILE A 624 -14.02 -5.46 28.58
C ILE A 624 -14.05 -6.50 29.70
N ASP A 625 -13.21 -6.38 30.73
CA ASP A 625 -13.14 -7.36 31.82
C ASP A 625 -13.95 -6.94 33.06
N ASP A 626 -14.85 -5.96 32.93
CA ASP A 626 -15.72 -5.49 34.02
C ASP A 626 -14.90 -5.02 35.25
N GLY A 627 -13.67 -4.55 35.02
CA GLY A 627 -12.71 -4.18 36.05
C GLY A 627 -12.01 -5.34 36.79
N LYS A 628 -12.02 -6.57 36.25
CA LYS A 628 -11.35 -7.74 36.85
C LYS A 628 -9.87 -7.89 36.47
N LEU A 629 -9.44 -7.29 35.35
CA LEU A 629 -8.05 -7.31 34.91
C LEU A 629 -7.22 -6.39 35.81
N ASP A 630 -6.14 -6.88 36.40
CA ASP A 630 -5.27 -6.06 37.25
C ASP A 630 -4.48 -5.06 36.37
N PRO A 631 -4.57 -3.74 36.61
CA PRO A 631 -3.80 -2.74 35.86
C PRO A 631 -2.30 -3.03 35.83
N ASN A 632 -1.76 -3.69 36.87
CA ASN A 632 -0.35 -4.03 36.96
C ASN A 632 0.06 -5.18 36.02
N GLN A 633 -0.84 -6.12 35.72
CA GLN A 633 -0.58 -7.20 34.75
C GLN A 633 -0.58 -6.67 33.31
N LEU A 634 -1.42 -5.68 33.00
CA LEU A 634 -1.42 -4.97 31.73
C LEU A 634 -0.11 -4.17 31.48
N VAL A 635 0.47 -3.61 32.54
CA VAL A 635 1.78 -2.92 32.49
C VAL A 635 2.95 -3.88 32.23
N GLU A 636 2.84 -5.15 32.62
CA GLU A 636 3.87 -6.16 32.36
C GLU A 636 3.96 -6.58 30.89
N HIS A 637 2.86 -6.49 30.14
CA HIS A 637 2.80 -6.76 28.71
C HIS A 637 3.30 -5.61 27.82
N LEU A 638 3.64 -4.45 28.39
CA LEU A 638 4.25 -3.35 27.64
C LEU A 638 5.66 -3.73 27.14
N PRO A 639 5.99 -3.48 25.86
CA PRO A 639 7.34 -3.70 25.33
C PRO A 639 8.38 -2.97 26.17
N ALA A 640 9.52 -3.62 26.44
CA ALA A 640 10.60 -3.06 27.26
C ALA A 640 11.11 -1.68 26.79
N THR A 641 10.88 -1.31 25.52
CA THR A 641 11.20 0.00 24.95
C THR A 641 10.43 1.17 25.59
N LEU A 642 9.26 0.93 26.19
CA LEU A 642 8.52 1.94 26.99
C LEU A 642 8.93 1.95 28.48
N LYS A 643 9.66 0.93 28.96
CA LYS A 643 10.29 0.96 30.29
C LYS A 643 11.47 1.94 30.34
N ILE A 644 11.86 2.52 29.20
CA ILE A 644 12.98 3.46 29.07
C ILE A 644 12.48 4.78 28.48
N GLY A 645 11.69 5.51 29.26
CA GLY A 645 11.22 6.85 28.94
C GLY A 645 10.32 7.41 30.03
N ARG A 646 10.90 7.98 31.10
CA ARG A 646 10.16 8.52 32.27
C ARG A 646 9.09 9.57 31.92
N SER A 647 9.15 10.18 30.73
CA SER A 647 8.15 11.15 30.25
C SER A 647 6.85 10.54 29.75
N ASP A 648 6.89 9.31 29.23
CA ASP A 648 5.71 8.66 28.62
C ASP A 648 4.91 7.89 29.70
N ALA A 649 5.59 7.42 30.75
CA ALA A 649 4.97 6.74 31.89
C ALA A 649 4.13 7.68 32.78
N SER A 650 4.54 8.94 32.97
CA SER A 650 3.76 9.91 33.75
C SER A 650 2.49 10.37 33.03
N LEU A 651 2.50 10.42 31.69
CA LEU A 651 1.31 10.67 30.87
C LEU A 651 0.35 9.47 30.91
N LEU A 652 0.90 8.25 30.92
CA LEU A 652 0.14 7.01 31.06
C LEU A 652 -0.54 6.93 32.44
N LEU A 653 0.16 7.30 33.51
CA LEU A 653 -0.39 7.39 34.87
C LEU A 653 -1.46 8.48 34.99
N SER A 654 -1.24 9.68 34.44
CA SER A 654 -2.26 10.74 34.48
C SER A 654 -3.51 10.42 33.66
N HIS A 655 -3.37 9.62 32.59
CA HIS A 655 -4.51 9.16 31.81
C HIS A 655 -5.22 7.97 32.47
N LEU A 656 -4.50 7.05 33.13
CA LEU A 656 -5.10 6.03 33.99
C LEU A 656 -5.92 6.66 35.14
N GLU A 657 -5.42 7.76 35.72
CA GLU A 657 -6.17 8.59 36.67
C GLU A 657 -7.40 9.24 36.01
N SER A 658 -7.30 9.68 34.75
CA SER A 658 -8.46 10.21 33.99
C SER A 658 -9.50 9.13 33.64
N ILE A 659 -9.07 7.89 33.45
CA ILE A 659 -9.91 6.71 33.22
C ILE A 659 -10.63 6.34 34.52
N GLU A 660 -9.94 6.36 35.67
CA GLU A 660 -10.57 6.23 36.99
C GLU A 660 -11.59 7.37 37.25
N ILE A 661 -11.30 8.60 36.83
CA ILE A 661 -12.24 9.74 36.92
C ILE A 661 -13.45 9.56 35.99
N ARG A 662 -13.26 9.11 34.74
CA ARG A 662 -14.36 8.78 33.80
C ARG A 662 -15.19 7.61 34.31
N LEU A 663 -14.58 6.60 34.92
CA LEU A 663 -15.24 5.49 35.60
C LEU A 663 -16.11 5.98 36.75
N VAL A 664 -15.65 6.91 37.57
CA VAL A 664 -16.48 7.55 38.62
C VAL A 664 -17.64 8.35 38.01
N GLN A 665 -17.44 8.99 36.86
CA GLN A 665 -18.49 9.72 36.14
C GLN A 665 -19.49 8.83 35.37
N GLN A 666 -19.09 7.64 34.93
CA GLN A 666 -19.97 6.67 34.25
C GLN A 666 -20.69 5.75 35.23
N THR A 667 -20.04 5.28 36.30
CA THR A 667 -20.70 4.55 37.39
C THR A 667 -21.75 5.40 38.09
N SER A 668 -21.57 6.73 38.14
CA SER A 668 -22.59 7.68 38.63
C SER A 668 -23.78 7.90 37.69
N ARG A 669 -23.73 7.44 36.43
CA ARG A 669 -24.84 7.54 35.47
C ARG A 669 -25.66 6.25 35.29
N GLY A 670 -25.30 5.11 35.89
CA GLY A 670 -26.03 3.87 35.58
C GLY A 670 -26.07 2.69 36.54
N LEU A 671 -25.12 2.48 37.49
CA LEU A 671 -25.00 1.15 38.13
C LEU A 671 -24.59 1.19 39.61
N PHE A 672 -25.37 1.83 40.47
CA PHE A 672 -25.23 1.68 41.93
C PHE A 672 -26.04 0.48 42.46
N LYS A 673 -25.60 -0.74 42.13
CA LYS A 673 -26.10 -1.93 42.81
C LYS A 673 -25.05 -2.86 43.43
N TYR A 674 -23.75 -2.73 43.13
CA TYR A 674 -22.77 -3.75 43.58
C TYR A 674 -21.33 -3.28 43.90
N VAL A 675 -21.08 -2.01 44.25
CA VAL A 675 -19.74 -1.60 44.73
C VAL A 675 -19.79 -1.23 46.20
N ASP A 676 -18.97 -1.89 47.02
CA ASP A 676 -18.90 -1.64 48.46
C ASP A 676 -18.08 -0.38 48.80
N GLN A 677 -18.46 0.32 49.87
CA GLN A 677 -17.81 1.55 50.34
C GLN A 677 -16.28 1.46 50.52
N PRO A 678 -15.71 0.35 51.03
CA PRO A 678 -14.26 0.21 51.21
C PRO A 678 -13.48 0.29 49.91
N SER A 679 -14.05 -0.18 48.80
CA SER A 679 -13.38 -0.16 47.48
C SER A 679 -13.30 1.27 46.93
N ILE A 680 -14.36 2.07 47.12
CA ILE A 680 -14.38 3.49 46.76
C ILE A 680 -13.39 4.29 47.62
N GLU A 681 -13.32 4.00 48.92
CA GLU A 681 -12.41 4.69 49.85
C GLU A 681 -10.94 4.34 49.59
N LYS A 682 -10.66 3.11 49.14
CA LYS A 682 -9.32 2.66 48.75
C LYS A 682 -8.87 3.28 47.42
N ALA A 683 -9.78 3.46 46.46
CA ALA A 683 -9.51 4.16 45.20
C ALA A 683 -9.22 5.65 45.44
N LEU A 684 -10.05 6.34 46.22
CA LEU A 684 -9.84 7.75 46.58
C LEU A 684 -8.56 7.98 47.37
N ASN A 685 -8.19 7.08 48.29
CA ASN A 685 -6.92 7.17 49.00
C ASN A 685 -5.73 6.98 48.07
N ARG A 686 -5.81 6.07 47.09
CA ARG A 686 -4.75 5.84 46.10
C ARG A 686 -4.53 7.08 45.22
N ILE A 687 -5.60 7.66 44.71
CA ILE A 687 -5.58 8.93 43.94
C ILE A 687 -4.95 10.05 44.78
N GLY A 688 -5.33 10.16 46.06
CA GLY A 688 -4.76 11.13 46.99
C GLY A 688 -3.24 10.96 47.20
N THR A 689 -2.76 9.73 47.39
CA THR A 689 -1.32 9.44 47.50
C THR A 689 -0.55 9.72 46.22
N SER A 690 -1.09 9.38 45.05
CA SER A 690 -0.41 9.60 43.76
C SER A 690 -0.26 11.10 43.43
N ILE A 691 -1.30 11.91 43.71
CA ILE A 691 -1.24 13.38 43.53
C ILE A 691 -0.17 13.99 44.43
N VAL A 692 -0.05 13.50 45.67
CA VAL A 692 1.00 13.92 46.61
C VAL A 692 2.38 13.49 46.12
N ASP A 693 2.56 12.25 45.67
CA ASP A 693 3.87 11.79 45.20
C ASP A 693 4.36 12.52 43.94
N VAL A 694 3.46 12.85 43.00
CA VAL A 694 3.77 13.64 41.79
C VAL A 694 4.11 15.10 42.15
N ALA A 695 3.40 15.70 43.11
CA ALA A 695 3.64 17.07 43.54
C ALA A 695 4.92 17.24 44.37
N PHE A 696 5.33 16.22 45.14
CA PHE A 696 6.44 16.30 46.09
C PHE A 696 7.78 15.76 45.55
N ASN A 697 7.81 14.86 44.57
CA ASN A 697 9.06 14.20 44.12
C ASN A 697 9.67 14.73 42.80
N GLU A 698 9.00 15.60 42.02
CA GLU A 698 9.55 16.17 40.78
C GLU A 698 9.47 17.72 40.70
N PRO A 699 10.43 18.46 41.28
CA PRO A 699 10.39 19.93 41.31
C PRO A 699 10.57 20.63 39.94
N LYS A 700 10.86 19.88 38.86
CA LYS A 700 11.14 20.44 37.52
C LYS A 700 10.00 20.31 36.51
N ARG A 701 8.91 19.61 36.83
CA ARG A 701 7.72 19.51 35.96
C ARG A 701 6.47 19.65 36.82
N ARG A 702 5.99 20.89 36.97
CA ARG A 702 4.72 21.17 37.64
C ARG A 702 3.58 20.70 36.72
N PRO A 703 2.68 19.80 37.14
CA PRO A 703 1.41 19.60 36.44
C PRO A 703 0.63 20.91 36.39
N GLU A 704 -0.22 21.12 35.36
CA GLU A 704 -1.03 22.33 35.27
C GLU A 704 -1.90 22.48 36.53
N PRO A 705 -1.71 23.56 37.33
CA PRO A 705 -2.39 23.72 38.63
C PRO A 705 -3.92 23.75 38.52
N LEU A 706 -4.42 24.13 37.35
CA LEU A 706 -5.85 24.20 37.03
C LEU A 706 -6.49 22.79 37.03
N LEU A 707 -5.79 21.79 36.48
CA LEU A 707 -6.29 20.42 36.32
C LEU A 707 -6.43 19.71 37.68
N ILE A 708 -5.46 19.93 38.58
CA ILE A 708 -5.50 19.40 39.95
C ILE A 708 -6.58 20.11 40.77
N ALA A 709 -6.75 21.42 40.58
CA ALA A 709 -7.81 22.18 41.24
C ALA A 709 -9.21 21.75 40.77
N GLU A 710 -9.41 21.52 39.47
CA GLU A 710 -10.67 21.01 38.90
C GLU A 710 -10.98 19.59 39.38
N ALA A 711 -10.00 18.69 39.40
CA ALA A 711 -10.18 17.34 39.91
C ALA A 711 -10.62 17.34 41.38
N CYS A 712 -9.95 18.14 42.23
CA CYS A 712 -10.32 18.30 43.64
C CYS A 712 -11.71 18.94 43.83
N LEU A 713 -12.06 19.95 43.03
CA LEU A 713 -13.37 20.63 43.08
C LEU A 713 -14.52 19.71 42.65
N ASN A 714 -14.31 18.85 41.64
CA ASN A 714 -15.30 17.89 41.18
C ASN A 714 -15.55 16.76 42.20
N ILE A 715 -14.49 16.30 42.88
CA ILE A 715 -14.61 15.32 43.97
C ILE A 715 -15.35 15.94 45.16
N LEU A 716 -15.06 17.20 45.50
CA LEU A 716 -15.75 17.93 46.57
C LEU A 716 -17.22 18.24 46.23
N SER A 717 -17.55 18.62 44.99
CA SER A 717 -18.94 18.91 44.61
C SER A 717 -19.83 17.66 44.72
N TYR A 718 -19.30 16.49 44.33
CA TYR A 718 -19.98 15.21 44.42
C TYR A 718 -20.24 14.77 45.88
N LEU A 719 -19.26 14.99 46.77
CA LEU A 719 -19.39 14.64 48.20
C LEU A 719 -20.32 15.57 48.99
N PHE A 720 -20.54 16.81 48.52
CA PHE A 720 -21.27 17.83 49.28
C PHE A 720 -22.63 18.24 48.70
N TYR A 721 -22.90 18.11 47.39
CA TYR A 721 -24.07 18.76 46.78
C TYR A 721 -25.13 17.85 46.13
N ASP A 722 -24.82 16.64 45.66
CA ASP A 722 -25.75 15.87 44.78
C ASP A 722 -26.11 14.44 45.23
N ALA A 723 -26.11 14.17 46.54
CA ALA A 723 -26.66 12.91 47.04
C ALA A 723 -28.21 12.95 47.05
N PRO A 724 -28.92 12.08 46.31
CA PRO A 724 -30.38 12.01 46.36
C PRO A 724 -30.85 11.68 47.79
N LYS A 725 -31.98 12.26 48.22
CA LYS A 725 -32.53 12.17 49.59
C LYS A 725 -32.70 10.75 50.16
N SER A 726 -32.63 9.71 49.32
CA SER A 726 -32.67 8.30 49.70
C SER A 726 -31.32 7.73 50.17
N LEU A 727 -30.20 8.42 49.98
CA LEU A 727 -28.86 8.00 50.42
C LEU A 727 -28.32 8.92 51.52
N ARG A 728 -28.56 8.56 52.79
CA ARG A 728 -27.74 9.09 53.89
C ARG A 728 -26.42 8.29 53.95
N ILE A 729 -25.37 8.84 53.35
CA ILE A 729 -23.99 8.48 53.72
C ILE A 729 -23.80 8.95 55.18
N PRO A 730 -23.13 8.19 56.07
CA PRO A 730 -22.81 8.66 57.41
C PRO A 730 -22.03 9.97 57.30
N LYS A 731 -22.38 10.98 58.12
CA LYS A 731 -21.66 12.26 58.14
C LYS A 731 -20.15 11.96 58.31
N PRO A 732 -19.27 12.48 57.43
CA PRO A 732 -17.83 12.27 57.59
C PRO A 732 -17.40 12.78 58.96
N SER A 733 -16.52 12.01 59.61
CA SER A 733 -15.96 12.35 60.92
C SER A 733 -15.30 13.74 60.85
N GLN A 734 -15.26 14.45 61.97
CA GLN A 734 -14.68 15.80 62.03
C GLN A 734 -13.23 15.82 61.52
N SER A 735 -12.49 14.74 61.77
CA SER A 735 -11.16 14.42 61.23
C SER A 735 -11.13 14.33 59.71
N GLN A 736 -12.09 13.64 59.07
CA GLN A 736 -12.17 13.53 57.60
C GLN A 736 -12.51 14.88 56.95
N LYS A 737 -13.38 15.68 57.59
CA LYS A 737 -13.68 17.04 57.12
C LYS A 737 -12.47 17.97 57.22
N CYS A 738 -11.71 17.88 58.32
CA CYS A 738 -10.48 18.64 58.50
C CYS A 738 -9.39 18.23 57.51
N LEU A 739 -9.27 16.94 57.18
CA LEU A 739 -8.30 16.46 56.18
C LEU A 739 -8.64 16.99 54.77
N LEU A 740 -9.89 16.87 54.35
CA LEU A 740 -10.37 17.34 53.04
C LEU A 740 -10.31 18.88 52.91
N LEU A 741 -10.65 19.62 53.97
CA LEU A 741 -10.47 21.08 54.01
C LEU A 741 -8.99 21.47 53.99
N GLY A 742 -8.13 20.70 54.66
CA GLY A 742 -6.68 20.89 54.66
C GLY A 742 -6.07 20.70 53.27
N TYR A 743 -6.39 19.61 52.58
CA TYR A 743 -5.91 19.36 51.21
C TYR A 743 -6.47 20.36 50.19
N GLY A 744 -7.74 20.78 50.34
CA GLY A 744 -8.34 21.83 49.50
C GLY A 744 -7.68 23.20 49.69
N ALA A 745 -7.35 23.57 50.93
CA ALA A 745 -6.66 24.82 51.25
C ALA A 745 -5.21 24.82 50.75
N ILE A 746 -4.51 23.68 50.86
CA ILE A 746 -3.15 23.48 50.33
C ILE A 746 -3.16 23.60 48.80
N GLY A 747 -4.11 22.97 48.12
CA GLY A 747 -4.26 23.06 46.66
C GLY A 747 -4.53 24.48 46.16
N GLN A 748 -5.38 25.24 46.86
CA GLN A 748 -5.66 26.65 46.53
C GLN A 748 -4.45 27.56 46.78
N ALA A 749 -3.72 27.37 47.89
CA ALA A 749 -2.53 28.16 48.21
C ALA A 749 -1.40 27.91 47.20
N ILE A 750 -1.21 26.65 46.78
CA ILE A 750 -0.25 26.29 45.73
C ILE A 750 -0.68 26.89 44.38
N GLY A 751 -1.96 26.76 44.00
CA GLY A 751 -2.48 27.36 42.76
C GLY A 751 -2.29 28.88 42.70
N HIS A 752 -2.53 29.59 43.80
CA HIS A 752 -2.38 31.04 43.88
C HIS A 752 -0.90 31.48 43.82
N ALA A 753 -0.01 30.78 44.52
CA ALA A 753 1.44 31.07 44.48
C ALA A 753 2.04 30.86 43.08
N LEU A 754 1.58 29.83 42.38
CA LEU A 754 2.04 29.47 41.03
C LEU A 754 1.52 30.43 39.95
N MET A 755 0.31 30.96 40.10
CA MET A 755 -0.25 31.94 39.16
C MET A 755 0.38 33.34 39.26
N HIS A 756 0.94 33.70 40.42
CA HIS A 756 1.49 35.03 40.68
C HIS A 756 3.02 35.08 40.83
N GLY A 757 3.73 33.99 40.52
CA GLY A 757 5.19 33.98 40.47
C GLY A 757 5.90 34.04 41.83
N GLY A 758 5.23 33.65 42.92
CA GLY A 758 5.78 33.67 44.27
C GLY A 758 6.65 32.44 44.60
N ASP A 759 7.67 32.64 45.44
CA ASP A 759 8.50 31.56 45.99
C ASP A 759 7.78 30.85 47.15
N LEU A 760 8.03 29.54 47.28
CA LEU A 760 7.30 28.65 48.18
C LEU A 760 8.30 27.90 49.08
N ASP A 761 8.34 28.23 50.38
CA ASP A 761 9.19 27.56 51.36
C ASP A 761 8.35 26.59 52.21
N ILE A 762 8.69 25.30 52.14
CA ILE A 762 8.00 24.22 52.86
C ILE A 762 8.94 23.65 53.92
N PHE A 763 8.55 23.75 55.20
CA PHE A 763 9.33 23.21 56.32
C PHE A 763 8.83 21.80 56.72
N SER A 764 9.73 20.97 57.25
CA SER A 764 9.54 19.56 57.61
C SER A 764 8.47 19.25 58.67
N LYS A 765 7.67 20.23 59.09
CA LYS A 765 6.58 20.10 60.08
C LYS A 765 5.21 20.56 59.57
N GLY A 766 5.00 20.59 58.24
CA GLY A 766 3.66 20.78 57.67
C GLY A 766 3.17 22.22 57.58
N SER A 767 4.04 23.21 57.75
CA SER A 767 3.72 24.64 57.54
C SER A 767 4.26 25.14 56.20
N ILE A 768 3.41 25.76 55.39
CA ILE A 768 3.75 26.34 54.07
C ILE A 768 3.83 27.86 54.20
N LYS A 769 4.93 28.48 53.74
CA LYS A 769 5.01 29.93 53.57
C LYS A 769 5.01 30.28 52.09
N VAL A 770 4.14 31.21 51.71
CA VAL A 770 4.05 31.78 50.36
C VAL A 770 4.59 33.21 50.40
N TRP A 771 5.53 33.52 49.51
CA TRP A 771 6.11 34.86 49.37
C TRP A 771 5.53 35.55 48.13
N ASP A 772 4.98 36.75 48.31
CA ASP A 772 4.52 37.62 47.23
C ASP A 772 5.50 38.80 47.04
N GLN A 773 5.76 39.22 45.80
CA GLN A 773 6.71 40.31 45.51
C GLN A 773 6.16 41.69 45.87
N ASP A 774 4.84 41.84 46.04
CA ASP A 774 4.23 43.09 46.51
C ASP A 774 3.53 42.92 47.87
N ALA A 775 4.15 43.54 48.87
CA ALA A 775 3.70 43.82 50.23
C ALA A 775 2.25 43.41 50.63
N SER A 776 2.09 42.25 51.27
CA SER A 776 1.48 42.13 52.62
C SER A 776 1.52 40.69 53.15
N ARG A 777 2.18 40.50 54.29
CA ARG A 777 2.39 39.20 54.95
C ARG A 777 1.06 38.59 55.42
N ARG A 778 0.60 37.50 54.80
CA ARG A 778 -0.39 36.59 55.40
C ARG A 778 0.25 35.23 55.67
N GLN A 779 0.25 34.85 56.94
CA GLN A 779 0.64 33.53 57.41
C GLN A 779 -0.62 32.65 57.41
N LEU A 780 -0.71 31.68 56.50
CA LEU A 780 -1.67 30.59 56.59
C LEU A 780 -0.98 29.45 57.36
N ALA A 781 -1.56 29.06 58.49
CA ALA A 781 -1.07 28.01 59.37
C ALA A 781 -1.69 26.67 59.01
#